data_AF-A0A409WI40-F1
#
_entry.id   AF-A0A409WI40-F1
#
_cell.length_a   1.000
_cell.length_b   1.000
_cell.length_c   1.000
_cell.angle_alpha   90.00
_cell.angle_beta   90.00
_cell.angle_gamma   90.00
#
_symmetry.space_group_name_H-M   'P 1'
#
loop_
_entity.id
_entity.type
_entity.pdbx_description
1 polymer ?
#
loop_
_entity_poly.entity_id
_entity_poly.type
_entity_poly.pdbx_seq_one_letter_code
_entity_poly.pdbx_strand_id
1 'polypeptide(L)'
;MAGALQNAKRDLPKIRDEERESRFGQVFGVSGPVVIAENMIGAAMYELVRVGHDELVGEVIRIEADKATIQVYEETSGVTVGDPVLRTGKPLSVELGPGLMGNIVDGIQRPLRAIQELSQSIYIPRGINTDALDRNIQWDFTPTTFKVGDHITGGDIFGRVYENSLVDNHKIMLSPRALGTITSIAAKGSYAVDDIVLETEFNGKTTKHTMMQLWPVRAPRPVAEKQTADYPLVTGQRILDALFPCVQGGTTAIPGAFGCGKTVISQALSKFSNSDIIVYVGCGERGNEMAEVLMEFPELTMEVGDRQEPIMKRTTLVANTSNMPVAAREASIYTGITLSEYFRDQGSNVAMMADSTSRWAEALREISGRLAEMPADSGYPAYLSTKLASFYERAGKVVCMGNPSRQGTVSIVGAVSPPGGDFSDPVTSATLGIVQVFWGLDKKLAQRKHFPSVNWSLSYSKYTKVLEPYYEADEPGFVELRTKTKEILQKEEDLAEIVQLVGKSALGEGDKITLEVARMLKDDFLQQNGISEYDRYCPFYKTSAMLRNFVGFHDAAVRAVAQNDLTFAKIKDSAGDIMFKLSQMKFESPSQGKEPIKQKLDALYSEIQDKFRQLADTHPHRRFNPLTNEYILVSPHRTKRPWLGQTEPPQTAGLPDYDPACYLCPGNSRTSGQKNPAYIDTFVFENDFAALLHPPLPQVALPLHPLMTAEPVHGACDVVLFHPKHNLTMSRMSLEEIGNIIEEWIRIYKARGSVPGIEYVQIFENKGVIMGCSNPHPHGQVWSSSAVPTIPAQELRSLKEYALTKKASEDAPRGPEGKACLLCEYAQAEIRAPKDAGRVVVSNDHWVALVPWWATWPFEILLLPYCRHIGSISDLSEAEKAAFADMLSRVTKRYDNLFSCSFAYSMGIHQRPVPVKVGESDGASHNNDFAHLHVHFEPPLLRSATIRKFLVGYEMMAEAQRDLTAEQAADRLRKCSEIHWKPLTTDLERATDVNKRIIVG
;
A
#
# COMPACT_ATOMS: atom_id res chain seq x y z
N MET A 1 -32.64 49.85 -23.50
CA MET A 1 -33.33 48.68 -24.08
C MET A 1 -33.48 48.76 -25.60
N ALA A 2 -33.88 49.90 -26.21
CA ALA A 2 -34.07 49.98 -27.67
C ALA A 2 -32.79 49.86 -28.53
N GLY A 3 -31.63 50.38 -28.04
CA GLY A 3 -30.38 50.38 -28.81
C GLY A 3 -29.67 49.03 -28.95
N ALA A 4 -29.77 48.15 -27.94
CA ALA A 4 -29.17 46.82 -27.98
C ALA A 4 -29.87 45.88 -28.98
N LEU A 5 -31.20 45.99 -29.08
CA LEU A 5 -32.03 45.27 -30.07
C LEU A 5 -31.76 45.73 -31.51
N GLN A 6 -31.44 47.01 -31.73
CA GLN A 6 -31.13 47.53 -33.08
C GLN A 6 -29.74 47.12 -33.57
N ASN A 7 -28.75 47.10 -32.68
CA ASN A 7 -27.38 46.71 -33.05
C ASN A 7 -27.25 45.20 -33.31
N ALA A 8 -27.96 44.35 -32.56
CA ALA A 8 -27.97 42.90 -32.77
C ALA A 8 -28.72 42.44 -34.03
N LYS A 9 -29.56 43.31 -34.64
CA LYS A 9 -30.43 42.98 -35.79
C LYS A 9 -29.93 43.51 -37.14
N ARG A 10 -28.73 44.10 -37.20
CA ARG A 10 -28.27 44.86 -38.38
C ARG A 10 -27.74 43.98 -39.53
N ASP A 11 -27.11 42.85 -39.21
CA ASP A 11 -26.37 42.03 -40.19
C ASP A 11 -26.83 40.56 -40.30
N LEU A 12 -28.04 40.23 -39.80
CA LEU A 12 -28.59 38.86 -39.87
C LEU A 12 -29.54 38.68 -41.07
N PRO A 13 -29.50 37.53 -41.78
CA PRO A 13 -30.49 37.19 -42.80
C PRO A 13 -31.87 37.11 -42.14
N LYS A 14 -32.86 37.76 -42.75
CA LYS A 14 -34.22 37.88 -42.19
C LYS A 14 -35.14 36.91 -42.93
N ILE A 15 -36.30 36.61 -42.34
CA ILE A 15 -37.48 36.03 -43.03
C ILE A 15 -37.75 36.67 -44.42
N ARG A 16 -37.30 37.92 -44.64
CA ARG A 16 -37.41 38.65 -45.91
C ARG A 16 -36.51 38.15 -47.05
N ASP A 17 -35.56 37.26 -46.79
CA ASP A 17 -34.59 36.78 -47.79
C ASP A 17 -35.00 35.45 -48.47
N GLU A 18 -36.14 34.85 -48.09
CA GLU A 18 -36.68 33.63 -48.73
C GLU A 18 -37.84 33.93 -49.69
N GLU A 19 -37.65 33.61 -50.98
CA GLU A 19 -38.60 33.93 -52.07
C GLU A 19 -39.82 32.99 -52.18
N ARG A 20 -39.96 31.96 -51.33
CA ARG A 20 -41.03 30.93 -51.48
C ARG A 20 -42.11 31.03 -50.39
N GLU A 21 -43.23 31.67 -50.73
CA GLU A 21 -44.44 31.75 -49.88
C GLU A 21 -44.92 30.40 -49.35
N SER A 22 -44.72 29.31 -50.11
CA SER A 22 -45.14 27.96 -49.72
C SER A 22 -44.45 27.43 -48.47
N ARG A 23 -43.34 28.04 -48.00
CA ARG A 23 -42.61 27.57 -46.79
C ARG A 23 -43.15 28.15 -45.48
N PHE A 24 -44.03 29.14 -45.55
CA PHE A 24 -44.54 29.83 -44.37
C PHE A 24 -45.87 29.24 -43.89
N GLY A 25 -45.97 29.05 -42.58
CA GLY A 25 -47.24 28.95 -41.85
C GLY A 25 -47.55 30.23 -41.10
N GLN A 26 -48.67 30.24 -40.40
CA GLN A 26 -49.10 31.37 -39.56
C GLN A 26 -49.48 30.90 -38.17
N VAL A 27 -49.14 31.67 -37.14
CA VAL A 27 -49.52 31.35 -35.75
C VAL A 27 -51.04 31.45 -35.61
N PHE A 28 -51.69 30.33 -35.32
CA PHE A 28 -53.12 30.23 -35.02
C PHE A 28 -53.42 30.52 -33.55
N GLY A 29 -52.55 30.05 -32.64
CA GLY A 29 -52.72 30.27 -31.20
C GLY A 29 -51.45 30.01 -30.40
N VAL A 30 -51.31 30.68 -29.26
CA VAL A 30 -50.17 30.55 -28.35
C VAL A 30 -50.65 30.24 -26.93
N SER A 31 -50.08 29.21 -26.31
CA SER A 31 -50.38 28.79 -24.94
C SER A 31 -49.09 28.43 -24.20
N GLY A 32 -48.52 29.41 -23.49
CA GLY A 32 -47.21 29.25 -22.85
C GLY A 32 -46.14 28.89 -23.89
N PRO A 33 -45.31 27.85 -23.68
CA PRO A 33 -44.24 27.47 -24.62
C PRO A 33 -44.74 26.74 -25.88
N VAL A 34 -46.04 26.42 -25.95
CA VAL A 34 -46.64 25.71 -27.08
C VAL A 34 -47.33 26.71 -28.01
N VAL A 35 -46.96 26.67 -29.29
CA VAL A 35 -47.54 27.50 -30.36
C VAL A 35 -48.19 26.57 -31.38
N ILE A 36 -49.42 26.86 -31.75
CA ILE A 36 -50.14 26.15 -32.81
C ILE A 36 -50.09 27.03 -34.06
N ALA A 37 -49.53 26.50 -35.14
CA ALA A 37 -49.46 27.18 -36.43
C ALA A 37 -50.33 26.46 -37.47
N GLU A 38 -51.06 27.23 -38.27
CA GLU A 38 -51.85 26.76 -39.42
C GLU A 38 -51.10 27.00 -40.74
N ASN A 39 -51.58 26.41 -41.83
CA ASN A 39 -50.92 26.40 -43.14
C ASN A 39 -49.54 25.72 -43.12
N MET A 40 -49.36 24.70 -42.28
CA MET A 40 -48.08 23.99 -42.10
C MET A 40 -47.99 22.68 -42.91
N ILE A 41 -48.69 22.59 -44.04
CA ILE A 41 -48.75 21.37 -44.87
C ILE A 41 -47.35 21.05 -45.42
N GLY A 42 -46.87 19.84 -45.12
CA GLY A 42 -45.53 19.37 -45.48
C GLY A 42 -44.46 19.63 -44.42
N ALA A 43 -44.83 20.11 -43.23
CA ALA A 43 -43.95 20.07 -42.07
C ALA A 43 -43.76 18.60 -41.63
N ALA A 44 -42.55 18.26 -41.18
CA ALA A 44 -42.22 16.96 -40.62
C ALA A 44 -42.27 16.99 -39.09
N MET A 45 -42.51 15.82 -38.48
CA MET A 45 -42.36 15.65 -37.03
C MET A 45 -40.91 15.88 -36.62
N TYR A 46 -40.70 16.59 -35.52
CA TYR A 46 -39.39 17.02 -35.00
C TYR A 46 -38.60 17.95 -35.92
N GLU A 47 -39.27 18.59 -36.88
CA GLU A 47 -38.67 19.62 -37.72
C GLU A 47 -38.47 20.92 -36.94
N LEU A 48 -37.32 21.57 -37.14
CA LEU A 48 -37.02 22.87 -36.58
C LEU A 48 -37.72 23.96 -37.39
N VAL A 49 -38.33 24.91 -36.70
CA VAL A 49 -39.07 26.03 -37.27
C VAL A 49 -38.63 27.34 -36.61
N ARG A 50 -38.81 28.46 -37.32
CA ARG A 50 -38.58 29.82 -36.79
C ARG A 50 -39.93 30.50 -36.64
N VAL A 51 -40.33 30.78 -35.41
CA VAL A 51 -41.66 31.28 -35.05
C VAL A 51 -41.60 32.77 -34.74
N GLY A 52 -42.52 33.56 -35.28
CA GLY A 52 -42.62 34.97 -34.96
C GLY A 52 -41.73 35.87 -35.81
N HIS A 53 -41.95 37.18 -35.71
CA HIS A 53 -41.09 38.18 -36.33
C HIS A 53 -39.66 38.22 -35.74
N ASP A 54 -39.51 37.72 -34.50
CA ASP A 54 -38.22 37.58 -33.83
C ASP A 54 -37.55 36.23 -34.15
N GLU A 55 -38.11 35.37 -35.01
CA GLU A 55 -37.49 34.11 -35.46
C GLU A 55 -37.08 33.16 -34.32
N LEU A 56 -37.96 33.03 -33.33
CA LEU A 56 -37.75 32.15 -32.17
C LEU A 56 -37.61 30.70 -32.64
N VAL A 57 -36.60 30.00 -32.12
CA VAL A 57 -36.38 28.59 -32.46
C VAL A 57 -37.47 27.74 -31.84
N GLY A 58 -38.16 26.93 -32.65
CA GLY A 58 -39.12 25.93 -32.19
C GLY A 58 -38.96 24.59 -32.91
N GLU A 59 -39.61 23.56 -32.38
CA GLU A 59 -39.65 22.20 -32.94
C GLU A 59 -41.10 21.72 -33.06
N VAL A 60 -41.45 21.13 -34.20
CA VAL A 60 -42.78 20.55 -34.44
C VAL A 60 -42.91 19.24 -33.65
N ILE A 61 -43.91 19.14 -32.80
CA ILE A 61 -44.11 17.99 -31.90
C ILE A 61 -45.41 17.22 -32.17
N ARG A 62 -46.40 17.83 -32.82
CA ARG A 62 -47.65 17.17 -33.22
C ARG A 62 -48.17 17.80 -34.51
N ILE A 63 -48.72 16.99 -35.40
CA ILE A 63 -49.30 17.46 -36.66
C ILE A 63 -50.73 16.91 -36.75
N GLU A 64 -51.69 17.82 -36.93
CA GLU A 64 -53.11 17.52 -37.11
C GLU A 64 -53.57 18.20 -38.41
N ALA A 65 -53.67 17.42 -39.49
CA ALA A 65 -54.02 17.92 -40.83
C ALA A 65 -53.12 19.09 -41.28
N ASP A 66 -53.65 20.31 -41.33
CA ASP A 66 -52.96 21.54 -41.73
C ASP A 66 -52.33 22.31 -40.56
N LYS A 67 -52.62 21.90 -39.32
CA LYS A 67 -52.11 22.52 -38.09
C LYS A 67 -50.94 21.75 -37.52
N ALA A 68 -49.87 22.46 -37.18
CA ALA A 68 -48.72 21.93 -36.48
C ALA A 68 -48.63 22.54 -35.07
N THR A 69 -48.53 21.70 -34.06
CA THR A 69 -48.18 22.10 -32.69
C THR A 69 -46.67 22.13 -32.58
N ILE A 70 -46.15 23.30 -32.23
CA ILE A 70 -44.74 23.64 -32.16
C ILE A 70 -44.40 23.94 -30.70
N GLN A 71 -43.32 23.35 -30.24
CA GLN A 71 -42.71 23.67 -28.96
C GLN A 71 -41.60 24.69 -29.19
N VAL A 72 -41.71 25.86 -28.58
CA VAL A 72 -40.71 26.93 -28.73
C VAL A 72 -39.63 26.77 -27.65
N TYR A 73 -38.37 26.83 -28.06
CA TYR A 73 -37.18 26.73 -27.20
C TYR A 73 -36.82 28.05 -26.49
N GLU A 74 -37.56 29.10 -26.79
CA GLU A 74 -37.44 30.45 -26.24
C GLU A 74 -38.74 30.91 -25.58
N GLU A 75 -38.70 32.05 -24.88
CA GLU A 75 -39.92 32.65 -24.34
C GLU A 75 -40.82 33.19 -25.48
N THR A 76 -42.07 32.73 -25.49
CA THR A 76 -43.11 33.10 -26.47
C THR A 76 -43.80 34.43 -26.15
N SER A 77 -43.36 35.15 -25.10
CA SER A 77 -43.95 36.42 -24.69
C SER A 77 -43.80 37.46 -25.81
N GLY A 78 -44.91 37.96 -26.33
CA GLY A 78 -44.93 38.93 -27.44
C GLY A 78 -45.10 38.32 -28.83
N VAL A 79 -45.23 37.00 -28.96
CA VAL A 79 -45.71 36.35 -30.20
C VAL A 79 -47.21 36.58 -30.31
N THR A 80 -47.66 37.04 -31.48
CA THR A 80 -49.09 37.31 -31.76
C THR A 80 -49.70 36.35 -32.77
N VAL A 81 -51.03 36.24 -32.77
CA VAL A 81 -51.77 35.46 -33.78
C VAL A 81 -51.59 36.14 -35.14
N GLY A 82 -51.28 35.35 -36.18
CA GLY A 82 -50.96 35.83 -37.51
C GLY A 82 -49.46 36.03 -37.77
N ASP A 83 -48.60 35.90 -36.75
CA ASP A 83 -47.15 35.93 -36.94
C ASP A 83 -46.69 34.81 -37.89
N PRO A 84 -45.67 35.04 -38.74
CA PRO A 84 -45.18 34.03 -39.66
C PRO A 84 -44.40 32.92 -38.93
N VAL A 85 -44.51 31.70 -39.45
CA VAL A 85 -43.72 30.54 -39.01
C VAL A 85 -42.97 29.97 -40.20
N LEU A 86 -41.65 30.02 -40.16
CA LEU A 86 -40.79 29.50 -41.20
C LEU A 86 -40.34 28.06 -40.92
N ARG A 87 -40.42 27.21 -41.95
CA ARG A 87 -40.01 25.80 -41.91
C ARG A 87 -38.59 25.62 -42.44
N THR A 88 -37.72 24.97 -41.65
CA THR A 88 -36.32 24.75 -42.06
C THR A 88 -36.10 23.47 -42.85
N GLY A 89 -37.05 22.53 -42.84
CA GLY A 89 -36.96 21.21 -43.47
C GLY A 89 -35.97 20.26 -42.81
N LYS A 90 -35.40 20.62 -41.66
CA LYS A 90 -34.36 19.85 -40.96
C LYS A 90 -34.72 19.68 -39.49
N PRO A 91 -34.38 18.54 -38.86
CA PRO A 91 -34.52 18.38 -37.42
C PRO A 91 -33.47 19.21 -36.67
N LEU A 92 -33.67 19.38 -35.36
CA LEU A 92 -32.67 19.98 -34.48
C LEU A 92 -31.33 19.25 -34.64
N SER A 93 -30.33 19.98 -35.13
CA SER A 93 -29.02 19.47 -35.48
C SER A 93 -27.95 20.34 -34.87
N VAL A 94 -26.84 19.72 -34.49
CA VAL A 94 -25.67 20.37 -33.90
C VAL A 94 -24.52 20.40 -34.89
N GLU A 95 -23.74 21.47 -34.84
CA GLU A 95 -22.50 21.63 -35.60
C GLU A 95 -21.36 20.92 -34.86
N LEU A 96 -20.71 19.99 -35.55
CA LEU A 96 -19.61 19.19 -35.00
C LEU A 96 -18.34 19.49 -35.80
N GLY A 97 -17.30 19.98 -35.12
CA GLY A 97 -16.06 20.38 -35.77
C GLY A 97 -15.06 20.98 -34.78
N PRO A 98 -13.93 21.54 -35.26
CA PRO A 98 -12.98 22.26 -34.43
C PRO A 98 -13.58 23.57 -33.88
N GLY A 99 -13.24 23.93 -32.64
CA GLY A 99 -13.79 25.08 -31.92
C GLY A 99 -14.87 24.72 -30.88
N LEU A 100 -15.08 23.42 -30.63
CA LEU A 100 -15.98 22.93 -29.58
C LEU A 100 -15.30 22.87 -28.21
N MET A 101 -13.99 22.69 -28.17
CA MET A 101 -13.23 22.58 -26.93
C MET A 101 -13.04 23.96 -26.29
N GLY A 102 -13.28 24.05 -24.98
CA GLY A 102 -13.21 25.32 -24.27
C GLY A 102 -14.42 26.24 -24.49
N ASN A 103 -15.35 25.86 -25.38
CA ASN A 103 -16.53 26.64 -25.67
C ASN A 103 -17.67 26.32 -24.69
N ILE A 104 -18.46 27.36 -24.38
CA ILE A 104 -19.60 27.28 -23.46
C ILE A 104 -20.85 27.60 -24.27
N VAL A 105 -21.69 26.59 -24.45
CA VAL A 105 -22.89 26.67 -25.29
C VAL A 105 -24.16 26.54 -24.46
N ASP A 106 -25.26 27.10 -24.95
CA ASP A 106 -26.60 26.87 -24.38
C ASP A 106 -27.22 25.54 -24.85
N GLY A 107 -28.47 25.26 -24.44
CA GLY A 107 -29.16 24.00 -24.77
C GLY A 107 -29.36 23.74 -26.28
N ILE A 108 -29.36 24.78 -27.10
CA ILE A 108 -29.48 24.70 -28.57
C ILE A 108 -28.15 25.00 -29.29
N GLN A 109 -27.03 24.88 -28.56
CA GLN A 109 -25.66 25.00 -29.04
C GLN A 109 -25.21 26.42 -29.45
N ARG A 110 -25.78 27.49 -28.88
CA ARG A 110 -25.29 28.86 -29.11
C ARG A 110 -24.20 29.23 -28.11
N PRO A 111 -23.05 29.78 -28.54
CA PRO A 111 -21.97 30.18 -27.66
C PRO A 111 -22.35 31.41 -26.81
N LEU A 112 -22.32 31.26 -25.48
CA LEU A 112 -22.70 32.32 -24.55
C LEU A 112 -21.79 33.54 -24.64
N ARG A 113 -20.50 33.32 -24.91
CA ARG A 113 -19.51 34.40 -25.09
C ARG A 113 -19.81 35.25 -26.31
N ALA A 114 -20.12 34.63 -27.45
CA ALA A 114 -20.46 35.36 -28.68
C ALA A 114 -21.79 36.12 -28.51
N ILE A 115 -22.77 35.53 -27.82
CA ILE A 115 -24.03 36.22 -27.48
C ILE A 115 -23.74 37.49 -26.66
N GLN A 116 -22.88 37.41 -25.64
CA GLN A 116 -22.51 38.56 -24.82
C GLN A 116 -21.79 39.64 -25.66
N GLU A 117 -20.83 39.24 -26.50
CA GLU A 117 -20.06 40.15 -27.34
C GLU A 117 -20.93 40.85 -28.41
N LEU A 118 -21.89 40.14 -29.01
CA LEU A 118 -22.82 40.71 -30.01
C LEU A 118 -23.90 41.59 -29.37
N SER A 119 -24.46 41.16 -28.24
CA SER A 119 -25.56 41.90 -27.59
C SER A 119 -25.09 43.04 -26.69
N GLN A 120 -23.81 43.04 -26.27
CA GLN A 120 -23.22 43.98 -25.29
C GLN A 120 -24.10 44.10 -24.03
N SER A 121 -24.68 42.97 -23.61
CA SER A 121 -25.66 42.87 -22.52
C SER A 121 -25.36 41.64 -21.67
N ILE A 122 -25.81 41.68 -20.41
CA ILE A 122 -25.77 40.53 -19.50
C ILE A 122 -26.95 39.57 -19.70
N TYR A 123 -27.98 40.01 -20.43
CA TYR A 123 -29.17 39.23 -20.75
C TYR A 123 -29.08 38.67 -22.17
N ILE A 124 -29.54 37.43 -22.35
CA ILE A 124 -29.68 36.77 -23.65
C ILE A 124 -30.90 37.38 -24.37
N PRO A 125 -30.73 38.08 -25.50
CA PRO A 125 -31.86 38.60 -26.26
C PRO A 125 -32.66 37.45 -26.90
N ARG A 126 -33.97 37.65 -27.05
CA ARG A 126 -34.85 36.72 -27.77
C ARG A 126 -34.59 36.79 -29.27
N GLY A 127 -34.66 35.64 -29.94
CA GLY A 127 -34.45 35.55 -31.38
C GLY A 127 -33.00 35.76 -31.82
N ILE A 128 -32.04 35.75 -30.87
CA ILE A 128 -30.64 35.91 -31.24
C ILE A 128 -30.14 34.67 -31.97
N ASN A 129 -29.66 34.87 -33.18
CA ASN A 129 -29.08 33.84 -34.02
C ASN A 129 -27.57 34.05 -34.08
N THR A 130 -26.82 33.14 -33.47
CA THR A 130 -25.36 33.11 -33.50
C THR A 130 -24.94 31.75 -34.03
N ASP A 131 -23.89 31.71 -34.83
CA ASP A 131 -23.28 30.45 -35.26
C ASP A 131 -22.71 29.68 -34.06
N ALA A 132 -22.78 28.34 -34.10
CA ALA A 132 -22.30 27.51 -32.99
C ALA A 132 -20.77 27.49 -32.94
N LEU A 133 -20.14 27.43 -34.12
CA LEU A 133 -18.69 27.54 -34.31
C LEU A 133 -18.34 28.89 -34.94
N ASP A 134 -17.24 29.49 -34.49
CA ASP A 134 -16.78 30.78 -35.04
C ASP A 134 -16.16 30.57 -36.43
N ARG A 135 -16.75 31.21 -37.44
CA ARG A 135 -16.31 31.13 -38.85
C ARG A 135 -15.10 32.01 -39.14
N ASN A 136 -14.76 32.95 -38.26
CA ASN A 136 -13.62 33.83 -38.45
C ASN A 136 -12.30 33.19 -38.03
N ILE A 137 -12.36 32.15 -37.19
CA ILE A 137 -11.16 31.45 -36.71
C ILE A 137 -10.63 30.54 -37.81
N GLN A 138 -9.35 30.73 -38.17
CA GLN A 138 -8.65 29.87 -39.09
C GLN A 138 -7.90 28.77 -38.35
N TRP A 139 -8.06 27.54 -38.82
CA TRP A 139 -7.48 26.35 -38.23
C TRP A 139 -6.44 25.72 -39.16
N ASP A 140 -5.33 25.27 -38.60
CA ASP A 140 -4.26 24.61 -39.35
C ASP A 140 -4.66 23.16 -39.69
N PHE A 141 -5.12 22.99 -40.92
CA PHE A 141 -5.53 21.70 -41.46
C PHE A 141 -4.36 20.97 -42.08
N THR A 142 -4.21 19.70 -41.71
CA THR A 142 -3.26 18.77 -42.32
C THR A 142 -4.02 17.56 -42.88
N PRO A 143 -4.06 17.36 -44.21
CA PRO A 143 -4.71 16.19 -44.80
C PRO A 143 -3.97 14.90 -44.42
N THR A 144 -4.70 13.78 -44.33
CA THR A 144 -4.12 12.44 -44.10
C THR A 144 -3.58 11.84 -45.41
N THR A 145 -3.22 10.56 -45.40
CA THR A 145 -2.58 9.84 -46.52
C THR A 145 -3.46 9.64 -47.76
N PHE A 146 -4.71 10.09 -47.75
CA PHE A 146 -5.63 9.94 -48.88
C PHE A 146 -5.20 10.80 -50.09
N LYS A 147 -5.33 10.22 -51.29
CA LYS A 147 -5.05 10.86 -52.57
C LYS A 147 -6.34 11.05 -53.37
N VAL A 148 -6.28 11.97 -54.33
CA VAL A 148 -7.35 12.12 -55.33
C VAL A 148 -7.49 10.80 -56.10
N GLY A 149 -8.71 10.29 -56.17
CA GLY A 149 -9.03 8.97 -56.75
C GLY A 149 -9.21 7.84 -55.75
N ASP A 150 -8.88 8.04 -54.47
CA ASP A 150 -9.12 7.02 -53.45
C ASP A 150 -10.60 6.95 -53.06
N HIS A 151 -11.07 5.75 -52.68
CA HIS A 151 -12.39 5.55 -52.13
C HIS A 151 -12.42 5.91 -50.64
N ILE A 152 -13.43 6.66 -50.23
CA ILE A 152 -13.65 7.08 -48.84
C ILE A 152 -15.08 6.76 -48.41
N THR A 153 -15.24 6.32 -47.17
CA THR A 153 -16.55 6.00 -46.56
C THR A 153 -16.79 6.84 -45.30
N GLY A 154 -18.04 6.84 -44.84
CA GLY A 154 -18.47 7.59 -43.67
C GLY A 154 -17.69 7.18 -42.41
N GLY A 155 -17.16 8.17 -41.69
CA GLY A 155 -16.32 7.97 -40.51
C GLY A 155 -14.82 7.90 -40.79
N ASP A 156 -14.39 7.87 -42.06
CA ASP A 156 -12.96 7.91 -42.42
C ASP A 156 -12.34 9.27 -42.06
N ILE A 157 -11.10 9.24 -41.54
CA ILE A 157 -10.36 10.45 -41.15
C ILE A 157 -9.58 10.99 -42.35
N PHE A 158 -10.06 12.06 -42.96
CA PHE A 158 -9.42 12.68 -44.13
C PHE A 158 -8.47 13.83 -43.76
N GLY A 159 -8.48 14.30 -42.51
CA GLY A 159 -7.55 15.31 -42.06
C GLY A 159 -7.50 15.48 -40.55
N ARG A 160 -6.56 16.30 -40.11
CA ARG A 160 -6.27 16.59 -38.71
C ARG A 160 -6.10 18.08 -38.52
N VAL A 161 -6.64 18.58 -37.41
CA VAL A 161 -6.55 19.98 -37.02
C VAL A 161 -5.97 20.06 -35.61
N TYR A 162 -5.04 20.99 -35.42
CA TYR A 162 -4.58 21.34 -34.09
C TYR A 162 -5.60 22.30 -33.44
N GLU A 163 -6.32 21.84 -32.43
CA GLU A 163 -7.31 22.65 -31.73
C GLU A 163 -6.69 23.33 -30.50
N ASN A 164 -6.14 22.55 -29.58
CA ASN A 164 -5.57 23.01 -28.32
C ASN A 164 -4.31 22.23 -27.95
N SER A 165 -3.59 22.66 -26.91
CA SER A 165 -2.41 21.93 -26.42
C SER A 165 -2.72 20.55 -25.82
N LEU A 166 -3.94 20.34 -25.29
CA LEU A 166 -4.42 19.02 -24.82
C LEU A 166 -5.07 18.19 -25.92
N VAL A 167 -5.65 18.85 -26.93
CA VAL A 167 -6.29 18.21 -28.09
C VAL A 167 -5.52 18.65 -29.33
N ASP A 168 -4.32 18.09 -29.45
CA ASP A 168 -3.34 18.44 -30.49
C ASP A 168 -3.75 17.89 -31.87
N ASN A 169 -4.61 16.88 -31.89
CA ASN A 169 -5.04 16.16 -33.08
C ASN A 169 -6.56 15.96 -33.07
N HIS A 170 -7.29 17.03 -33.38
CA HIS A 170 -8.71 16.95 -33.69
C HIS A 170 -8.88 16.28 -35.06
N LYS A 171 -9.45 15.07 -35.05
CA LYS A 171 -9.58 14.25 -36.27
C LYS A 171 -10.83 14.68 -37.04
N ILE A 172 -10.65 15.19 -38.25
CA ILE A 172 -11.75 15.56 -39.13
C ILE A 172 -12.21 14.30 -39.89
N MET A 173 -13.48 13.95 -39.68
CA MET A 173 -14.09 12.72 -40.17
C MET A 173 -15.15 13.02 -41.22
N LEU A 174 -15.25 12.16 -42.24
CA LEU A 174 -16.34 12.24 -43.20
C LEU A 174 -17.69 11.95 -42.52
N SER A 175 -18.73 12.69 -42.90
CA SER A 175 -20.09 12.46 -42.37
C SER A 175 -20.50 10.98 -42.54
N PRO A 176 -21.10 10.32 -41.54
CA PRO A 176 -21.39 8.89 -41.60
C PRO A 176 -22.27 8.42 -42.76
N ARG A 177 -23.05 9.33 -43.36
CA ARG A 177 -23.93 9.02 -44.51
C ARG A 177 -23.27 9.25 -45.87
N ALA A 178 -22.09 9.88 -45.90
CA ALA A 178 -21.37 10.18 -47.12
C ALA A 178 -20.40 9.05 -47.44
N LEU A 179 -20.30 8.73 -48.72
CA LEU A 179 -19.38 7.77 -49.30
C LEU A 179 -19.11 8.18 -50.75
N GLY A 180 -17.95 7.83 -51.29
CA GLY A 180 -17.61 8.18 -52.67
C GLY A 180 -16.13 8.08 -52.97
N THR A 181 -15.75 8.58 -54.14
CA THR A 181 -14.35 8.67 -54.58
C THR A 181 -13.89 10.12 -54.48
N ILE A 182 -12.70 10.38 -53.96
CA ILE A 182 -12.19 11.74 -53.73
C ILE A 182 -11.86 12.39 -55.08
N THR A 183 -12.50 13.52 -55.38
CA THR A 183 -12.22 14.32 -56.59
C THR A 183 -11.25 15.47 -56.31
N SER A 184 -11.31 16.03 -55.11
CA SER A 184 -10.42 17.10 -54.66
C SER A 184 -10.24 17.05 -53.15
N ILE A 185 -9.02 17.32 -52.68
CA ILE A 185 -8.68 17.44 -51.27
C ILE A 185 -7.83 18.69 -51.07
N ALA A 186 -8.15 19.50 -50.06
CA ALA A 186 -7.41 20.71 -49.74
C ALA A 186 -5.98 20.38 -49.28
N ALA A 187 -5.03 21.24 -49.66
CA ALA A 187 -3.64 21.13 -49.24
C ALA A 187 -3.48 21.47 -47.75
N LYS A 188 -2.30 21.19 -47.18
CA LYS A 188 -1.99 21.65 -45.83
C LYS A 188 -1.98 23.19 -45.78
N GLY A 189 -2.75 23.79 -44.88
CA GLY A 189 -2.90 25.24 -44.77
C GLY A 189 -3.87 25.65 -43.68
N SER A 190 -4.06 26.95 -43.52
CA SER A 190 -5.01 27.53 -42.56
C SER A 190 -6.34 27.81 -43.27
N TYR A 191 -7.44 27.25 -42.76
CA TYR A 191 -8.77 27.34 -43.36
C TYR A 191 -9.81 27.64 -42.28
N ALA A 192 -10.90 28.30 -42.66
CA ALA A 192 -12.06 28.45 -41.80
C ALA A 192 -12.87 27.14 -41.71
N VAL A 193 -13.78 27.09 -40.74
CA VAL A 193 -14.60 25.88 -40.48
C VAL A 193 -15.57 25.58 -41.64
N ASP A 194 -16.01 26.62 -42.36
CA ASP A 194 -16.96 26.57 -43.49
C ASP A 194 -16.27 26.45 -44.87
N ASP A 195 -14.94 26.55 -44.93
CA ASP A 195 -14.19 26.32 -46.15
C ASP A 195 -14.34 24.87 -46.64
N ILE A 196 -14.39 24.68 -47.96
CA ILE A 196 -14.51 23.36 -48.58
C ILE A 196 -13.15 22.67 -48.53
N VAL A 197 -13.08 21.55 -47.79
CA VAL A 197 -11.84 20.81 -47.57
C VAL A 197 -11.77 19.54 -48.41
N LEU A 198 -12.92 18.93 -48.72
CA LEU A 198 -12.99 17.67 -49.47
C LEU A 198 -14.17 17.66 -50.43
N GLU A 199 -13.94 17.21 -51.66
CA GLU A 199 -15.00 16.90 -52.62
C GLU A 199 -14.99 15.42 -52.97
N THR A 200 -16.17 14.79 -52.92
CA THR A 200 -16.34 13.37 -53.26
C THR A 200 -17.40 13.18 -54.32
N GLU A 201 -17.20 12.22 -55.22
CA GLU A 201 -18.17 11.83 -56.25
C GLU A 201 -18.72 10.43 -55.96
N PHE A 202 -20.05 10.31 -56.00
CA PHE A 202 -20.74 9.02 -55.93
C PHE A 202 -21.95 9.01 -56.86
N ASN A 203 -22.08 7.97 -57.70
CA ASN A 203 -23.15 7.83 -58.70
C ASN A 203 -23.38 9.08 -59.56
N GLY A 204 -22.30 9.75 -60.00
CA GLY A 204 -22.36 10.95 -60.84
C GLY A 204 -22.80 12.23 -60.13
N LYS A 205 -22.95 12.22 -58.80
CA LYS A 205 -23.24 13.41 -58.00
C LYS A 205 -22.02 13.78 -57.15
N THR A 206 -21.54 15.00 -57.30
CA THR A 206 -20.48 15.57 -56.46
C THR A 206 -21.06 16.15 -55.18
N THR A 207 -20.44 15.83 -54.05
CA THR A 207 -20.78 16.36 -52.71
C THR A 207 -19.57 17.04 -52.11
N LYS A 208 -19.79 18.22 -51.54
CA LYS A 208 -18.76 19.05 -50.91
C LYS A 208 -18.81 18.89 -49.40
N HIS A 209 -17.65 18.74 -48.77
CA HIS A 209 -17.50 18.56 -47.33
C HIS A 209 -16.56 19.62 -46.77
N THR A 210 -16.96 20.21 -45.65
CA THR A 210 -16.18 21.19 -44.89
C THR A 210 -15.58 20.52 -43.65
N MET A 211 -14.93 21.28 -42.76
CA MET A 211 -14.45 20.72 -41.48
C MET A 211 -15.57 20.47 -40.48
N MET A 212 -16.68 21.22 -40.59
CA MET A 212 -17.87 21.00 -39.79
C MET A 212 -18.83 20.01 -40.44
N GLN A 213 -19.50 19.22 -39.60
CA GLN A 213 -20.64 18.41 -40.02
C GLN A 213 -21.87 18.74 -39.17
N LEU A 214 -23.03 18.73 -39.80
CA LEU A 214 -24.32 18.86 -39.12
C LEU A 214 -24.85 17.47 -38.79
N TRP A 215 -25.19 17.23 -37.52
CA TRP A 215 -25.77 15.96 -37.08
C TRP A 215 -27.05 16.15 -36.25
N PRO A 216 -28.15 15.42 -36.52
CA PRO A 216 -29.37 15.50 -35.72
C PRO A 216 -29.17 14.99 -34.29
N VAL A 217 -29.56 15.77 -33.28
CA VAL A 217 -29.29 15.44 -31.85
C VAL A 217 -30.07 14.22 -31.33
N ARG A 218 -31.25 13.98 -31.92
CA ARG A 218 -32.14 12.86 -31.56
C ARG A 218 -31.71 11.53 -32.22
N ALA A 219 -30.82 11.57 -33.22
CA ALA A 219 -30.32 10.38 -33.88
C ALA A 219 -28.96 9.97 -33.29
N PRO A 220 -28.82 8.75 -32.73
CA PRO A 220 -27.52 8.29 -32.24
C PRO A 220 -26.54 8.17 -33.41
N ARG A 221 -25.26 8.50 -33.17
CA ARG A 221 -24.23 8.36 -34.19
C ARG A 221 -23.92 6.88 -34.45
N PRO A 222 -23.89 6.44 -35.72
CA PRO A 222 -23.67 5.04 -36.08
C PRO A 222 -22.25 4.58 -35.72
N VAL A 223 -22.14 3.32 -35.29
CA VAL A 223 -20.90 2.66 -34.87
C VAL A 223 -20.74 1.32 -35.60
N ALA A 224 -19.53 0.80 -35.70
CA ALA A 224 -19.29 -0.48 -36.37
C ALA A 224 -19.74 -1.65 -35.51
N GLU A 225 -19.31 -1.68 -34.24
CA GLU A 225 -19.62 -2.76 -33.30
C GLU A 225 -19.61 -2.22 -31.86
N LYS A 226 -20.52 -2.71 -31.00
CA LYS A 226 -20.48 -2.45 -29.55
C LYS A 226 -19.64 -3.53 -28.87
N GLN A 227 -18.71 -3.12 -28.00
CA GLN A 227 -17.85 -4.02 -27.23
C GLN A 227 -18.17 -3.95 -25.73
N THR A 228 -17.78 -4.99 -25.00
CA THR A 228 -17.83 -4.99 -23.55
C THR A 228 -16.73 -4.10 -22.98
N ALA A 229 -17.08 -3.21 -22.05
CA ALA A 229 -16.12 -2.34 -21.38
C ALA A 229 -15.35 -3.10 -20.29
N ASP A 230 -14.03 -3.21 -20.47
CA ASP A 230 -13.07 -3.99 -19.67
C ASP A 230 -12.07 -3.13 -18.89
N TYR A 231 -12.05 -1.81 -19.14
CA TYR A 231 -11.11 -0.88 -18.52
C TYR A 231 -11.83 0.05 -17.51
N PRO A 232 -11.30 0.25 -16.29
CA PRO A 232 -11.97 1.04 -15.26
C PRO A 232 -11.91 2.55 -15.53
N LEU A 233 -13.00 3.23 -15.19
CA LEU A 233 -13.04 4.70 -15.12
C LEU A 233 -12.55 5.09 -13.72
N VAL A 234 -11.30 5.58 -13.64
CA VAL A 234 -10.71 6.01 -12.37
C VAL A 234 -11.30 7.37 -12.01
N THR A 235 -11.96 7.46 -10.87
CA THR A 235 -12.58 8.70 -10.39
C THR A 235 -11.66 9.50 -9.46
N GLY A 236 -10.67 8.84 -8.86
CA GLY A 236 -9.80 9.41 -7.84
C GLY A 236 -10.37 9.37 -6.43
N GLN A 237 -11.60 8.89 -6.26
CA GLN A 237 -12.26 8.72 -4.96
C GLN A 237 -12.17 7.27 -4.51
N ARG A 238 -11.66 7.03 -3.30
CA ARG A 238 -11.41 5.68 -2.76
C ARG A 238 -12.66 4.81 -2.73
N ILE A 239 -13.78 5.35 -2.24
CA ILE A 239 -15.03 4.60 -2.13
C ILE A 239 -15.61 4.20 -3.50
N LEU A 240 -15.50 5.10 -4.49
CA LEU A 240 -16.04 4.88 -5.83
C LEU A 240 -15.16 3.90 -6.60
N ASP A 241 -13.84 4.09 -6.57
CA ASP A 241 -12.91 3.24 -7.30
C ASP A 241 -12.76 1.85 -6.66
N ALA A 242 -12.95 1.73 -5.33
CA ALA A 242 -12.80 0.45 -4.64
C ALA A 242 -14.10 -0.37 -4.51
N LEU A 243 -15.15 0.20 -3.92
CA LEU A 243 -16.36 -0.56 -3.57
C LEU A 243 -17.37 -0.63 -4.71
N PHE A 244 -17.48 0.45 -5.50
CA PHE A 244 -18.50 0.63 -6.53
C PHE A 244 -17.90 1.13 -7.86
N PRO A 245 -16.93 0.40 -8.44
CA PRO A 245 -16.19 0.88 -9.60
C PRO A 245 -17.08 1.07 -10.82
N CYS A 246 -16.73 2.06 -11.64
CA CYS A 246 -17.28 2.28 -12.96
C CYS A 246 -16.24 1.92 -14.04
N VAL A 247 -16.69 1.71 -15.27
CA VAL A 247 -15.86 1.37 -16.43
C VAL A 247 -15.92 2.48 -17.47
N GLN A 248 -14.88 2.60 -18.29
CA GLN A 248 -14.90 3.50 -19.45
C GLN A 248 -15.89 2.96 -20.49
N GLY A 249 -16.98 3.72 -20.73
CA GLY A 249 -18.14 3.24 -21.48
C GLY A 249 -19.32 2.82 -20.60
N GLY A 250 -19.18 2.91 -19.28
CA GLY A 250 -20.21 2.53 -18.32
C GLY A 250 -21.31 3.58 -18.13
N THR A 251 -22.41 3.13 -17.52
CA THR A 251 -23.52 3.98 -17.09
C THR A 251 -23.58 4.05 -15.57
N THR A 252 -23.62 5.27 -15.04
CA THR A 252 -23.65 5.52 -13.60
C THR A 252 -24.74 6.53 -13.26
N ALA A 253 -25.48 6.26 -12.19
CA ALA A 253 -26.38 7.23 -11.58
C ALA A 253 -25.88 7.64 -10.19
N ILE A 254 -25.96 8.94 -9.92
CA ILE A 254 -25.68 9.55 -8.62
C ILE A 254 -26.97 10.17 -8.08
N PRO A 255 -27.86 9.40 -7.44
CA PRO A 255 -28.98 10.00 -6.75
C PRO A 255 -28.56 10.58 -5.40
N GLY A 256 -29.19 11.69 -5.04
CA GLY A 256 -29.05 12.25 -3.71
C GLY A 256 -29.90 13.47 -3.52
N ALA A 257 -30.22 13.79 -2.27
CA ALA A 257 -30.86 15.06 -1.94
C ALA A 257 -29.96 16.26 -2.32
N PHE A 258 -30.54 17.46 -2.34
CA PHE A 258 -29.78 18.69 -2.52
C PHE A 258 -28.74 18.85 -1.40
N GLY A 259 -27.53 19.31 -1.74
CA GLY A 259 -26.44 19.53 -0.77
C GLY A 259 -25.69 18.27 -0.31
N CYS A 260 -25.94 17.09 -0.89
CA CYS A 260 -25.20 15.86 -0.57
C CYS A 260 -23.86 15.73 -1.33
N GLY A 261 -23.42 16.76 -2.05
CA GLY A 261 -22.12 16.73 -2.76
C GLY A 261 -22.15 16.07 -4.15
N LYS A 262 -23.29 16.04 -4.84
CA LYS A 262 -23.39 15.54 -6.24
C LYS A 262 -22.45 16.27 -7.19
N THR A 263 -22.55 17.60 -7.22
CA THR A 263 -21.71 18.47 -8.07
C THR A 263 -20.24 18.34 -7.72
N VAL A 264 -19.90 18.17 -6.44
CA VAL A 264 -18.51 17.92 -6.00
C VAL A 264 -17.95 16.62 -6.59
N ILE A 265 -18.74 15.54 -6.64
CA ILE A 265 -18.33 14.28 -7.29
C ILE A 265 -18.19 14.48 -8.79
N SER A 266 -19.15 15.13 -9.45
CA SER A 266 -19.08 15.43 -10.90
C SER A 266 -17.84 16.26 -11.24
N GLN A 267 -17.50 17.23 -10.39
CA GLN A 267 -16.33 18.08 -10.54
C GLN A 267 -15.03 17.33 -10.26
N ALA A 268 -14.99 16.46 -9.25
CA ALA A 268 -13.83 15.62 -8.99
C ALA A 268 -13.58 14.67 -10.18
N LEU A 269 -14.65 14.11 -10.75
CA LEU A 269 -14.57 13.24 -11.92
C LEU A 269 -14.08 14.02 -13.16
N SER A 270 -14.51 15.26 -13.39
CA SER A 270 -14.01 16.06 -14.52
C SER A 270 -12.53 16.42 -14.38
N LYS A 271 -12.05 16.61 -13.15
CA LYS A 271 -10.64 16.91 -12.86
C LYS A 271 -9.75 15.69 -13.02
N PHE A 272 -10.09 14.61 -12.33
CA PHE A 272 -9.15 13.51 -12.07
C PHE A 272 -9.41 12.24 -12.88
N SER A 273 -10.45 12.24 -13.71
CA SER A 273 -10.71 11.06 -14.53
C SER A 273 -9.62 10.83 -15.57
N ASN A 274 -9.39 9.54 -15.85
CA ASN A 274 -8.57 9.05 -16.95
C ASN A 274 -9.28 9.14 -18.31
N SER A 275 -10.24 10.07 -18.46
CA SER A 275 -10.92 10.34 -19.74
C SER A 275 -10.19 11.46 -20.49
N ASP A 276 -10.13 11.34 -21.81
CA ASP A 276 -9.46 12.31 -22.67
C ASP A 276 -10.26 13.61 -22.76
N ILE A 277 -11.59 13.49 -22.84
CA ILE A 277 -12.51 14.59 -23.10
C ILE A 277 -13.67 14.54 -22.10
N ILE A 278 -14.04 15.70 -21.58
CA ILE A 278 -15.18 15.86 -20.67
C ILE A 278 -16.29 16.67 -21.35
N VAL A 279 -17.51 16.17 -21.29
CA VAL A 279 -18.70 16.93 -21.70
C VAL A 279 -19.59 17.10 -20.48
N TYR A 280 -19.74 18.33 -20.01
CA TYR A 280 -20.55 18.61 -18.83
C TYR A 280 -21.81 19.36 -19.25
N VAL A 281 -22.97 18.78 -18.94
CA VAL A 281 -24.29 19.31 -19.27
C VAL A 281 -25.00 19.71 -17.99
N GLY A 282 -25.14 21.02 -17.81
CA GLY A 282 -26.01 21.62 -16.80
C GLY A 282 -27.45 21.67 -17.32
N CYS A 283 -28.34 20.85 -16.80
CA CYS A 283 -29.76 20.79 -17.15
C CYS A 283 -30.61 21.26 -15.97
N GLY A 284 -31.08 22.50 -16.04
CA GLY A 284 -32.02 23.07 -15.07
C GLY A 284 -31.39 23.38 -13.71
N GLU A 285 -30.06 23.52 -13.66
CA GLU A 285 -29.31 23.86 -12.45
C GLU A 285 -29.45 25.34 -12.09
N ARG A 286 -29.12 25.68 -10.84
CA ARG A 286 -29.19 27.08 -10.40
C ARG A 286 -28.09 27.89 -11.11
N GLY A 287 -28.41 29.14 -11.43
CA GLY A 287 -27.44 30.04 -12.08
C GLY A 287 -26.13 30.18 -11.29
N ASN A 288 -26.20 30.18 -9.96
CA ASN A 288 -25.02 30.27 -9.10
C ASN A 288 -24.12 29.02 -9.18
N GLU A 289 -24.71 27.83 -9.22
CA GLU A 289 -23.97 26.55 -9.33
C GLU A 289 -23.26 26.48 -10.69
N MET A 290 -23.93 26.91 -11.77
CA MET A 290 -23.30 27.02 -13.08
C MET A 290 -22.22 28.10 -13.14
N ALA A 291 -22.42 29.24 -12.47
CA ALA A 291 -21.40 30.31 -12.42
C ALA A 291 -20.15 29.87 -11.64
N GLU A 292 -20.31 29.13 -10.54
CA GLU A 292 -19.21 28.54 -9.77
C GLU A 292 -18.39 27.57 -10.64
N VAL A 293 -19.06 26.66 -11.36
CA VAL A 293 -18.42 25.77 -12.34
C VAL A 293 -17.64 26.56 -13.40
N LEU A 294 -18.22 27.62 -13.95
CA LEU A 294 -17.59 28.44 -14.98
C LEU A 294 -16.39 29.25 -14.46
N MET A 295 -16.39 29.63 -13.19
CA MET A 295 -15.30 30.35 -12.56
C MET A 295 -14.14 29.41 -12.17
N GLU A 296 -14.45 28.23 -11.62
CA GLU A 296 -13.42 27.30 -11.14
C GLU A 296 -12.76 26.51 -12.27
N PHE A 297 -13.49 26.10 -13.33
CA PHE A 297 -12.94 25.24 -14.38
C PHE A 297 -11.73 25.83 -15.12
N PRO A 298 -11.67 27.14 -15.41
CA PRO A 298 -10.47 27.76 -15.98
C PRO A 298 -9.26 27.82 -15.05
N GLU A 299 -9.48 27.92 -13.74
CA GLU A 299 -8.39 28.00 -12.73
C GLU A 299 -7.75 26.64 -12.45
N LEU A 300 -8.48 25.56 -12.71
CA LEU A 300 -8.03 24.21 -12.45
C LEU A 300 -7.08 23.71 -13.54
N THR A 301 -5.87 23.33 -13.13
CA THR A 301 -4.86 22.75 -14.02
C THR A 301 -4.68 21.25 -13.79
N MET A 302 -4.27 20.56 -14.84
CA MET A 302 -3.84 19.17 -14.81
C MET A 302 -2.40 19.06 -15.32
N GLU A 303 -1.68 18.07 -14.82
CA GLU A 303 -0.33 17.75 -15.26
C GLU A 303 -0.40 16.71 -16.39
N VAL A 304 0.05 17.09 -17.58
CA VAL A 304 0.14 16.18 -18.74
C VAL A 304 1.58 16.20 -19.23
N GLY A 305 2.32 15.12 -18.95
CA GLY A 305 3.77 15.10 -19.11
C GLY A 305 4.42 16.15 -18.22
N ASP A 306 5.27 17.00 -18.79
CA ASP A 306 5.98 18.06 -18.05
C ASP A 306 5.25 19.41 -18.02
N ARG A 307 3.98 19.47 -18.46
CA ARG A 307 3.22 20.73 -18.63
C ARG A 307 1.98 20.77 -17.75
N GLN A 308 1.70 21.95 -17.20
CA GLN A 308 0.46 22.27 -16.51
C GLN A 308 -0.49 22.95 -17.50
N GLU A 309 -1.66 22.35 -17.72
CA GLU A 309 -2.65 22.86 -18.68
C GLU A 309 -4.04 22.95 -18.02
N PRO A 310 -4.85 23.97 -18.33
CA PRO A 310 -6.17 24.13 -17.75
C PRO A 310 -7.14 23.07 -18.28
N ILE A 311 -7.98 22.53 -17.40
CA ILE A 311 -8.95 21.47 -17.75
C ILE A 311 -10.00 21.93 -18.78
N MET A 312 -10.23 23.25 -18.87
CA MET A 312 -11.18 23.83 -19.81
C MET A 312 -10.81 23.53 -21.27
N LYS A 313 -9.51 23.34 -21.59
CA LYS A 313 -9.05 23.01 -22.95
C LYS A 313 -9.48 21.65 -23.47
N ARG A 314 -9.91 20.73 -22.58
CA ARG A 314 -10.43 19.39 -22.92
C ARG A 314 -11.91 19.20 -22.53
N THR A 315 -12.58 20.29 -22.13
CA THR A 315 -13.95 20.26 -21.63
C THR A 315 -14.86 21.09 -22.53
N THR A 316 -16.04 20.56 -22.84
CA THR A 316 -17.13 21.32 -23.46
C THR A 316 -18.27 21.44 -22.46
N LEU A 317 -18.76 22.68 -22.26
CA LEU A 317 -19.83 22.97 -21.30
C LEU A 317 -21.13 23.31 -22.03
N VAL A 318 -22.19 22.56 -21.71
CA VAL A 318 -23.56 22.88 -22.14
C VAL A 318 -24.31 23.43 -20.93
N ALA A 319 -24.50 24.74 -20.89
CA ALA A 319 -25.09 25.46 -19.78
C ALA A 319 -26.56 25.75 -20.05
N ASN A 320 -27.46 25.04 -19.35
CA ASN A 320 -28.88 25.35 -19.34
C ASN A 320 -29.38 25.57 -17.91
N THR A 321 -29.58 26.83 -17.52
CA THR A 321 -30.02 27.19 -16.17
C THR A 321 -31.51 26.94 -15.94
N SER A 322 -31.94 26.93 -14.68
CA SER A 322 -33.36 26.81 -14.32
C SER A 322 -34.23 27.96 -14.86
N ASN A 323 -33.64 29.14 -15.12
CA ASN A 323 -34.35 30.28 -15.71
C ASN A 323 -34.50 30.16 -17.24
N MET A 324 -33.76 29.25 -17.89
CA MET A 324 -33.91 29.01 -19.32
C MET A 324 -35.18 28.18 -19.61
N PRO A 325 -35.75 28.31 -20.82
CA PRO A 325 -36.96 27.62 -21.21
C PRO A 325 -36.93 26.10 -21.01
N VAL A 326 -38.09 25.55 -20.69
CA VAL A 326 -38.26 24.14 -20.33
C VAL A 326 -37.87 23.21 -21.49
N ALA A 327 -38.20 23.59 -22.72
CA ALA A 327 -37.85 22.85 -23.92
C ALA A 327 -36.32 22.76 -24.10
N ALA A 328 -35.58 23.82 -23.77
CA ALA A 328 -34.12 23.86 -23.92
C ALA A 328 -33.41 22.88 -22.96
N ARG A 329 -34.07 22.50 -21.85
CA ARG A 329 -33.60 21.44 -20.93
C ARG A 329 -33.59 20.06 -21.57
N GLU A 330 -34.62 19.75 -22.38
CA GLU A 330 -34.63 18.49 -23.13
C GLU A 330 -33.56 18.52 -24.23
N ALA A 331 -33.46 19.63 -24.96
CA ALA A 331 -32.47 19.79 -26.01
C ALA A 331 -31.03 19.68 -25.49
N SER A 332 -30.71 20.26 -24.33
CA SER A 332 -29.34 20.29 -23.79
C SER A 332 -28.76 18.89 -23.54
N ILE A 333 -29.57 17.96 -23.04
CA ILE A 333 -29.16 16.57 -22.82
C ILE A 333 -28.83 15.88 -24.15
N TYR A 334 -29.67 16.06 -25.18
CA TYR A 334 -29.43 15.48 -26.51
C TYR A 334 -28.24 16.12 -27.24
N THR A 335 -28.07 17.44 -27.08
CA THR A 335 -26.90 18.18 -27.59
C THR A 335 -25.63 17.62 -26.96
N GLY A 336 -25.58 17.52 -25.62
CA GLY A 336 -24.42 17.02 -24.90
C GLY A 336 -24.03 15.58 -25.27
N ILE A 337 -24.99 14.65 -25.32
CA ILE A 337 -24.67 13.26 -25.70
C ILE A 337 -24.20 13.16 -27.15
N THR A 338 -24.71 14.01 -28.05
CA THR A 338 -24.28 14.02 -29.46
C THR A 338 -22.86 14.55 -29.60
N LEU A 339 -22.49 15.56 -28.80
CA LEU A 339 -21.10 16.03 -28.68
C LEU A 339 -20.20 14.91 -28.12
N SER A 340 -20.65 14.18 -27.10
CA SER A 340 -19.89 13.06 -26.54
C SER A 340 -19.69 11.92 -27.55
N GLU A 341 -20.72 11.57 -28.32
CA GLU A 341 -20.62 10.57 -29.39
C GLU A 341 -19.70 11.03 -30.53
N TYR A 342 -19.67 12.33 -30.84
CA TYR A 342 -18.75 12.87 -31.85
C TYR A 342 -17.29 12.67 -31.44
N PHE A 343 -16.95 12.99 -30.20
CA PHE A 343 -15.58 12.79 -29.68
C PHE A 343 -15.24 11.31 -29.49
N ARG A 344 -16.21 10.48 -29.11
CA ARG A 344 -16.06 9.02 -29.12
C ARG A 344 -15.71 8.51 -30.51
N ASP A 345 -16.40 9.00 -31.54
CA ASP A 345 -16.16 8.60 -32.91
C ASP A 345 -14.77 8.99 -33.40
N GLN A 346 -14.06 9.93 -32.74
CA GLN A 346 -12.64 10.22 -33.02
C GLN A 346 -11.68 9.18 -32.41
N GLY A 347 -12.20 8.22 -31.64
CA GLY A 347 -11.43 7.22 -30.91
C GLY A 347 -10.89 7.73 -29.57
N SER A 348 -11.59 8.69 -28.95
CA SER A 348 -11.26 9.22 -27.62
C SER A 348 -12.16 8.61 -26.55
N ASN A 349 -11.67 8.60 -25.31
CA ASN A 349 -12.45 8.20 -24.15
C ASN A 349 -13.15 9.43 -23.55
N VAL A 350 -14.48 9.47 -23.67
CA VAL A 350 -15.29 10.62 -23.28
C VAL A 350 -16.08 10.30 -22.02
N ALA A 351 -16.09 11.23 -21.06
CA ALA A 351 -17.01 11.19 -19.93
C ALA A 351 -18.04 12.32 -20.03
N MET A 352 -19.31 11.95 -20.05
CA MET A 352 -20.44 12.86 -20.04
C MET A 352 -21.03 12.96 -18.62
N MET A 353 -21.08 14.16 -18.07
CA MET A 353 -21.80 14.46 -16.84
C MET A 353 -23.13 15.14 -17.16
N ALA A 354 -24.24 14.57 -16.70
CA ALA A 354 -25.57 15.15 -16.85
C ALA A 354 -26.09 15.58 -15.47
N ASP A 355 -25.98 16.87 -15.15
CA ASP A 355 -26.45 17.46 -13.91
C ASP A 355 -27.56 18.49 -14.20
N SER A 356 -28.86 18.19 -14.08
CA SER A 356 -29.45 16.96 -13.55
C SER A 356 -30.52 16.34 -14.45
N THR A 357 -30.57 15.01 -14.47
CA THR A 357 -31.54 14.24 -15.27
C THR A 357 -32.96 14.31 -14.70
N SER A 358 -33.11 14.61 -13.40
CA SER A 358 -34.42 14.86 -12.78
C SER A 358 -35.09 16.13 -13.32
N ARG A 359 -34.33 17.21 -13.56
CA ARG A 359 -34.88 18.44 -14.14
C ARG A 359 -35.28 18.26 -15.59
N TRP A 360 -34.61 17.36 -16.31
CA TRP A 360 -35.05 16.92 -17.62
C TRP A 360 -36.37 16.14 -17.55
N ALA A 361 -36.52 15.20 -16.61
CA ALA A 361 -37.78 14.47 -16.41
C ALA A 361 -38.94 15.40 -16.01
N GLU A 362 -38.69 16.40 -15.16
CA GLU A 362 -39.67 17.44 -14.84
C GLU A 362 -40.06 18.27 -16.07
N ALA A 363 -39.10 18.57 -16.95
CA ALA A 363 -39.37 19.26 -18.22
C ALA A 363 -40.30 18.43 -19.10
N LEU A 364 -40.04 17.12 -19.24
CA LEU A 364 -40.92 16.20 -19.97
C LEU A 364 -42.33 16.15 -19.38
N ARG A 365 -42.45 16.15 -18.04
CA ARG A 365 -43.75 16.23 -17.34
C ARG A 365 -44.51 17.52 -17.65
N GLU A 366 -43.82 18.65 -17.69
CA GLU A 366 -44.47 19.92 -18.01
C GLU A 366 -44.93 19.94 -19.47
N ILE A 367 -44.10 19.45 -20.39
CA ILE A 367 -44.43 19.37 -21.83
C ILE A 367 -45.64 18.45 -22.05
N SER A 368 -45.66 17.26 -21.45
CA SER A 368 -46.77 16.31 -21.57
C SER A 368 -48.07 16.88 -20.99
N GLY A 369 -47.98 17.61 -19.87
CA GLY A 369 -49.12 18.28 -19.25
C GLY A 369 -49.70 19.38 -20.15
N ARG A 370 -48.86 20.15 -20.85
CA ARG A 370 -49.31 21.18 -21.82
C ARG A 370 -49.95 20.57 -23.06
N LEU A 371 -49.51 19.37 -23.46
CA LEU A 371 -50.09 18.61 -24.57
C LEU A 371 -51.38 17.88 -24.21
N ALA A 372 -51.79 17.93 -22.93
CA ALA A 372 -52.91 17.17 -22.39
C ALA A 372 -52.78 15.65 -22.60
N GLU A 373 -51.54 15.14 -22.55
CA GLU A 373 -51.28 13.70 -22.51
C GLU A 373 -51.68 13.13 -21.16
N MET A 374 -52.16 11.87 -21.14
CA MET A 374 -52.50 11.21 -19.89
C MET A 374 -51.23 10.96 -19.06
N PRO A 375 -51.14 11.48 -17.82
CA PRO A 375 -50.01 11.20 -16.95
C PRO A 375 -50.05 9.75 -16.46
N ALA A 376 -48.88 9.20 -16.20
CA ALA A 376 -48.67 7.97 -15.45
C ALA A 376 -48.41 8.32 -13.97
N ASP A 377 -47.40 7.71 -13.34
CA ASP A 377 -47.09 7.92 -11.93
C ASP A 377 -46.56 9.33 -11.65
N SER A 378 -47.02 9.94 -10.55
CA SER A 378 -46.58 11.26 -10.05
C SER A 378 -46.61 12.39 -11.11
N GLY A 379 -47.47 12.25 -12.11
CA GLY A 379 -47.66 13.22 -13.20
C GLY A 379 -46.73 13.06 -14.40
N TYR A 380 -45.74 12.15 -14.36
CA TYR A 380 -44.80 11.95 -15.48
C TYR A 380 -45.47 11.27 -16.69
N PRO A 381 -44.97 11.48 -17.91
CA PRO A 381 -45.50 10.80 -19.09
C PRO A 381 -45.14 9.30 -19.11
N ALA A 382 -45.98 8.50 -19.77
CA ALA A 382 -45.77 7.05 -19.90
C ALA A 382 -44.45 6.67 -20.62
N TYR A 383 -43.90 7.56 -21.46
CA TYR A 383 -42.65 7.33 -22.20
C TYR A 383 -41.38 7.76 -21.45
N LEU A 384 -41.47 8.16 -20.18
CA LEU A 384 -40.31 8.59 -19.39
C LEU A 384 -39.20 7.52 -19.37
N SER A 385 -39.54 6.29 -19.02
CA SER A 385 -38.58 5.18 -18.94
C SER A 385 -37.91 4.89 -20.29
N THR A 386 -38.67 4.95 -21.39
CA THR A 386 -38.15 4.76 -22.75
C THR A 386 -37.17 5.87 -23.14
N LYS A 387 -37.47 7.12 -22.80
CA LYS A 387 -36.58 8.27 -23.06
C LYS A 387 -35.27 8.13 -22.26
N LEU A 388 -35.36 7.83 -20.97
CA LEU A 388 -34.18 7.60 -20.13
C LEU A 388 -33.34 6.42 -20.66
N ALA A 389 -33.97 5.32 -21.06
CA ALA A 389 -33.29 4.16 -21.63
C ALA A 389 -32.56 4.53 -22.93
N SER A 390 -33.25 5.23 -23.84
CA SER A 390 -32.66 5.68 -25.11
C SER A 390 -31.47 6.62 -24.92
N PHE A 391 -31.41 7.35 -23.80
CA PHE A 391 -30.31 8.22 -23.44
C PHE A 391 -29.12 7.41 -22.88
N TYR A 392 -29.34 6.59 -21.85
CA TYR A 392 -28.26 5.83 -21.22
C TYR A 392 -27.66 4.74 -22.14
N GLU A 393 -28.45 4.14 -23.05
CA GLU A 393 -27.98 3.12 -24.01
C GLU A 393 -27.10 3.68 -25.14
N ARG A 394 -26.96 5.01 -25.23
CA ARG A 394 -25.99 5.67 -26.13
C ARG A 394 -24.56 5.61 -25.58
N ALA A 395 -24.40 5.36 -24.27
CA ALA A 395 -23.11 5.05 -23.68
C ALA A 395 -22.61 3.67 -24.10
N GLY A 396 -21.30 3.47 -24.01
CA GLY A 396 -20.67 2.19 -24.31
C GLY A 396 -19.26 2.33 -24.85
N LYS A 397 -18.50 1.22 -24.79
CA LYS A 397 -17.27 1.01 -25.56
C LYS A 397 -17.66 0.51 -26.94
N VAL A 398 -17.14 1.16 -27.98
CA VAL A 398 -17.49 0.84 -29.37
C VAL A 398 -16.25 0.84 -30.26
N VAL A 399 -16.31 0.06 -31.33
CA VAL A 399 -15.44 0.23 -32.48
C VAL A 399 -16.08 1.28 -33.38
N CYS A 400 -15.38 2.39 -33.61
CA CYS A 400 -15.88 3.49 -34.42
C CYS A 400 -15.94 3.07 -35.89
N MET A 401 -16.85 3.68 -36.66
CA MET A 401 -16.87 3.49 -38.11
C MET A 401 -15.72 4.23 -38.80
N GLY A 402 -15.30 3.66 -39.93
CA GLY A 402 -14.30 4.24 -40.82
C GLY A 402 -12.86 3.79 -40.54
N ASN A 403 -11.98 4.17 -41.46
CA ASN A 403 -10.55 3.92 -41.46
C ASN A 403 -9.80 5.14 -40.92
N PRO A 404 -8.75 4.96 -40.09
CA PRO A 404 -8.31 3.72 -39.45
C PRO A 404 -9.28 3.21 -38.38
N SER A 405 -9.26 1.88 -38.16
CA SER A 405 -10.00 1.23 -37.07
C SER A 405 -9.55 1.78 -35.72
N ARG A 406 -10.51 2.19 -34.91
CA ARG A 406 -10.29 2.86 -33.63
C ARG A 406 -11.39 2.48 -32.64
N GLN A 407 -11.03 2.51 -31.37
CA GLN A 407 -11.95 2.26 -30.26
C GLN A 407 -12.20 3.58 -29.55
N GLY A 408 -13.44 3.82 -29.16
CA GLY A 408 -13.84 4.98 -28.37
C GLY A 408 -14.85 4.56 -27.31
N THR A 409 -14.92 5.33 -26.23
CA THR A 409 -15.88 5.08 -25.14
C THR A 409 -16.67 6.33 -24.79
N VAL A 410 -17.95 6.17 -24.45
CA VAL A 410 -18.73 7.23 -23.78
C VAL A 410 -19.21 6.69 -22.45
N SER A 411 -18.72 7.28 -21.37
CA SER A 411 -19.19 7.02 -20.01
C SER A 411 -20.25 8.06 -19.65
N ILE A 412 -21.44 7.65 -19.24
CA ILE A 412 -22.49 8.58 -18.79
C ILE A 412 -22.59 8.53 -17.27
N VAL A 413 -22.49 9.71 -16.64
CA VAL A 413 -22.72 9.91 -15.21
C VAL A 413 -23.89 10.88 -15.05
N GLY A 414 -25.05 10.34 -14.70
CA GLY A 414 -26.28 11.11 -14.50
C GLY A 414 -26.54 11.43 -13.04
N ALA A 415 -26.68 12.70 -12.70
CA ALA A 415 -27.09 13.14 -11.37
C ALA A 415 -28.63 13.15 -11.28
N VAL A 416 -29.16 12.40 -10.31
CA VAL A 416 -30.60 12.32 -10.04
C VAL A 416 -30.88 13.04 -8.72
N SER A 417 -31.86 13.94 -8.73
CA SER A 417 -32.27 14.72 -7.56
C SER A 417 -33.69 14.36 -7.16
N PRO A 418 -33.90 13.22 -6.45
CA PRO A 418 -35.22 12.85 -5.99
C PRO A 418 -35.75 13.87 -4.96
N PRO A 419 -37.06 14.18 -4.99
CA PRO A 419 -37.66 15.05 -3.99
C PRO A 419 -37.52 14.43 -2.60
N GLY A 420 -36.95 15.18 -1.65
CA GLY A 420 -36.74 14.70 -0.27
C GLY A 420 -35.66 13.62 -0.09
N GLY A 421 -35.00 13.16 -1.15
CA GLY A 421 -34.06 12.03 -1.07
C GLY A 421 -34.72 10.65 -1.14
N ASP A 422 -35.98 10.57 -1.57
CA ASP A 422 -36.71 9.31 -1.66
C ASP A 422 -36.42 8.57 -2.98
N PHE A 423 -35.90 7.35 -2.88
CA PHE A 423 -35.56 6.52 -4.04
C PHE A 423 -36.78 5.86 -4.70
N SER A 424 -37.97 5.95 -4.09
CA SER A 424 -39.22 5.49 -4.70
C SER A 424 -39.74 6.41 -5.81
N ASP A 425 -39.14 7.59 -6.00
CA ASP A 425 -39.49 8.51 -7.08
C ASP A 425 -39.40 7.83 -8.46
N PRO A 426 -40.36 8.05 -9.38
CA PRO A 426 -40.38 7.40 -10.69
C PRO A 426 -39.11 7.61 -11.52
N VAL A 427 -38.44 8.77 -11.42
CA VAL A 427 -37.19 9.04 -12.16
C VAL A 427 -36.07 8.19 -11.59
N THR A 428 -35.99 8.07 -10.27
CA THR A 428 -34.98 7.23 -9.60
C THR A 428 -35.20 5.76 -9.90
N SER A 429 -36.45 5.30 -9.80
CA SER A 429 -36.84 3.91 -10.10
C SER A 429 -36.57 3.53 -11.55
N ALA A 430 -36.92 4.41 -12.50
CA ALA A 430 -36.62 4.19 -13.92
C ALA A 430 -35.12 4.17 -14.19
N THR A 431 -34.36 5.10 -13.59
CA THR A 431 -32.90 5.16 -13.75
C THR A 431 -32.23 3.90 -13.19
N LEU A 432 -32.63 3.44 -12.00
CA LEU A 432 -32.15 2.21 -11.36
C LEU A 432 -32.31 0.96 -12.22
N GLY A 433 -33.41 0.88 -13.00
CA GLY A 433 -33.65 -0.23 -13.91
C GLY A 433 -32.70 -0.26 -15.12
N ILE A 434 -32.11 0.88 -15.48
CA ILE A 434 -31.30 1.04 -16.69
C ILE A 434 -29.80 1.02 -16.37
N VAL A 435 -29.37 1.76 -15.35
CA VAL A 435 -27.95 1.94 -15.06
C VAL A 435 -27.33 0.68 -14.44
N GLN A 436 -26.03 0.51 -14.70
CA GLN A 436 -25.27 -0.63 -14.17
C GLN A 436 -24.55 -0.31 -12.85
N VAL A 437 -24.28 0.98 -12.60
CA VAL A 437 -23.67 1.48 -11.36
C VAL A 437 -24.57 2.49 -10.70
N PHE A 438 -24.71 2.36 -9.39
CA PHE A 438 -25.55 3.19 -8.56
C PHE A 438 -24.75 3.69 -7.35
N TRP A 439 -24.53 5.00 -7.29
CA TRP A 439 -23.86 5.68 -6.16
C TRP A 439 -24.88 6.46 -5.35
N GLY A 440 -25.54 5.76 -4.42
CA GLY A 440 -26.58 6.34 -3.57
C GLY A 440 -25.98 7.28 -2.52
N LEU A 441 -26.21 8.59 -2.65
CA LEU A 441 -25.76 9.55 -1.65
C LEU A 441 -26.76 9.68 -0.51
N ASP A 442 -26.29 9.51 0.72
CA ASP A 442 -27.10 9.62 1.93
C ASP A 442 -26.98 11.01 2.57
N LYS A 443 -28.14 11.59 2.85
CA LYS A 443 -28.28 12.86 3.57
C LYS A 443 -27.77 12.77 5.01
N LYS A 444 -27.90 11.62 5.67
CA LYS A 444 -27.43 11.45 7.07
C LYS A 444 -25.91 11.57 7.17
N LEU A 445 -25.18 10.98 6.21
CA LEU A 445 -23.72 11.10 6.13
C LEU A 445 -23.29 12.54 5.85
N ALA A 446 -23.96 13.21 4.90
CA ALA A 446 -23.69 14.62 4.59
C ALA A 446 -23.92 15.54 5.81
N GLN A 447 -25.00 15.32 6.58
CA GLN A 447 -25.27 16.07 7.82
C GLN A 447 -24.20 15.87 8.89
N ARG A 448 -23.55 14.70 8.92
CA ARG A 448 -22.41 14.41 9.80
C ARG A 448 -21.07 14.92 9.25
N LYS A 449 -21.08 15.63 8.11
CA LYS A 449 -19.89 16.09 7.38
C LYS A 449 -18.97 14.94 6.96
N HIS A 450 -19.53 13.75 6.73
CA HIS A 450 -18.82 12.63 6.12
C HIS A 450 -18.92 12.77 4.60
N PHE A 451 -17.79 13.04 3.95
CA PHE A 451 -17.69 13.23 2.50
C PHE A 451 -16.63 12.31 1.91
N PRO A 452 -16.85 11.76 0.71
CA PRO A 452 -18.10 11.77 -0.05
C PRO A 452 -19.21 10.98 0.66
N SER A 453 -20.45 11.49 0.64
CA SER A 453 -21.56 10.95 1.43
C SER A 453 -22.25 9.75 0.76
N VAL A 454 -21.47 8.79 0.28
CA VAL A 454 -21.96 7.59 -0.42
C VAL A 454 -22.39 6.54 0.61
N ASN A 455 -23.62 6.06 0.48
CA ASN A 455 -24.11 4.95 1.30
C ASN A 455 -23.53 3.63 0.77
N TRP A 456 -22.71 2.97 1.58
CA TRP A 456 -22.05 1.72 1.19
C TRP A 456 -22.95 0.48 1.25
N SER A 457 -24.11 0.53 1.92
CA SER A 457 -25.05 -0.59 2.00
C SER A 457 -26.04 -0.58 0.83
N LEU A 458 -26.46 0.61 0.39
CA LEU A 458 -27.41 0.77 -0.73
C LEU A 458 -26.74 0.87 -2.11
N SER A 459 -25.50 1.35 -2.17
CA SER A 459 -24.78 1.50 -3.44
C SER A 459 -24.36 0.14 -4.02
N TYR A 460 -24.30 0.03 -5.34
CA TYR A 460 -23.88 -1.19 -6.01
C TYR A 460 -23.23 -0.92 -7.37
N SER A 461 -22.45 -1.89 -7.85
CA SER A 461 -21.88 -1.91 -9.19
C SER A 461 -21.98 -3.32 -9.77
N LYS A 462 -22.51 -3.42 -11.00
CA LYS A 462 -22.61 -4.69 -11.75
C LYS A 462 -21.35 -5.00 -12.56
N TYR A 463 -20.41 -4.06 -12.70
CA TYR A 463 -19.18 -4.22 -13.48
C TYR A 463 -18.06 -4.95 -12.73
N THR A 464 -18.28 -5.35 -11.48
CA THR A 464 -17.25 -5.96 -10.63
C THR A 464 -16.65 -7.21 -11.25
N LYS A 465 -17.45 -8.10 -11.84
CA LYS A 465 -16.99 -9.33 -12.51
C LYS A 465 -16.19 -9.06 -13.78
N VAL A 466 -16.57 -8.02 -14.53
CA VAL A 466 -15.90 -7.66 -15.79
C VAL A 466 -14.51 -7.06 -15.53
N LEU A 467 -14.34 -6.38 -14.40
CA LEU A 467 -13.09 -5.76 -13.97
C LEU A 467 -12.12 -6.70 -13.23
N GLU A 468 -12.55 -7.91 -12.84
CA GLU A 468 -11.69 -8.87 -12.14
C GLU A 468 -10.37 -9.16 -12.88
N PRO A 469 -10.36 -9.44 -14.21
CA PRO A 469 -9.12 -9.69 -14.94
C PRO A 469 -8.18 -8.49 -14.95
N TYR A 470 -8.73 -7.27 -15.00
CA TYR A 470 -7.94 -6.04 -14.96
C TYR A 470 -7.28 -5.87 -13.58
N TYR A 471 -8.05 -6.05 -12.50
CA TYR A 471 -7.52 -5.89 -11.15
C TYR A 471 -6.48 -6.95 -10.81
N GLU A 472 -6.67 -8.20 -11.24
CA GLU A 472 -5.69 -9.27 -10.99
C GLU A 472 -4.37 -9.04 -11.74
N ALA A 473 -4.41 -8.37 -12.89
CA ALA A 473 -3.21 -8.00 -13.65
C ALA A 473 -2.46 -6.80 -13.03
N ASP A 474 -3.17 -5.77 -12.53
CA ASP A 474 -2.56 -4.54 -12.01
C ASP A 474 -2.17 -4.62 -10.52
N GLU A 475 -3.10 -5.06 -9.65
CA GLU A 475 -2.89 -5.19 -8.20
C GLU A 475 -3.56 -6.49 -7.68
N PRO A 476 -2.84 -7.63 -7.73
CA PRO A 476 -3.40 -8.95 -7.41
C PRO A 476 -3.90 -9.06 -5.96
N GLY A 477 -5.01 -9.79 -5.78
CA GLY A 477 -5.65 -9.96 -4.47
C GLY A 477 -6.56 -8.80 -4.02
N PHE A 478 -6.68 -7.72 -4.80
CA PHE A 478 -7.57 -6.59 -4.49
C PHE A 478 -9.04 -7.00 -4.35
N VAL A 479 -9.50 -7.96 -5.16
CA VAL A 479 -10.89 -8.44 -5.18
C VAL A 479 -11.27 -9.09 -3.83
N GLU A 480 -10.35 -9.86 -3.24
CA GLU A 480 -10.53 -10.48 -1.93
C GLU A 480 -10.60 -9.42 -0.82
N LEU A 481 -9.71 -8.42 -0.87
CA LEU A 481 -9.69 -7.31 0.08
C LEU A 481 -11.01 -6.55 0.06
N ARG A 482 -11.51 -6.19 -1.13
CA ARG A 482 -12.81 -5.53 -1.31
C ARG A 482 -13.95 -6.34 -0.69
N THR A 483 -13.94 -7.66 -0.91
CA THR A 483 -14.99 -8.56 -0.41
C THR A 483 -14.99 -8.58 1.11
N LYS A 484 -13.81 -8.77 1.73
CA LYS A 484 -13.66 -8.68 3.19
C LYS A 484 -14.07 -7.32 3.74
N THR A 485 -13.72 -6.22 3.08
CA THR A 485 -14.14 -4.88 3.52
C THR A 485 -15.66 -4.72 3.51
N LYS A 486 -16.35 -5.22 2.47
CA LYS A 486 -17.82 -5.20 2.45
C LYS A 486 -18.42 -6.04 3.58
N GLU A 487 -17.87 -7.22 3.85
CA GLU A 487 -18.31 -8.05 4.97
C GLU A 487 -18.11 -7.36 6.33
N ILE A 488 -16.98 -6.67 6.54
CA ILE A 488 -16.70 -5.91 7.77
C ILE A 488 -17.72 -4.77 7.95
N LEU A 489 -17.99 -4.01 6.88
CA LEU A 489 -18.95 -2.91 6.93
C LEU A 489 -20.38 -3.40 7.17
N GLN A 490 -20.78 -4.51 6.54
CA GLN A 490 -22.11 -5.11 6.75
C GLN A 490 -22.26 -5.61 8.19
N LYS A 491 -21.26 -6.34 8.71
CA LYS A 491 -21.27 -6.81 10.11
C LYS A 491 -21.30 -5.65 11.10
N GLU A 492 -20.64 -4.53 10.80
CA GLU A 492 -20.71 -3.35 11.66
C GLU A 492 -22.13 -2.78 11.74
N GLU A 493 -22.88 -2.75 10.63
CA GLU A 493 -24.26 -2.28 10.62
C GLU A 493 -25.15 -3.16 11.52
N ASP A 494 -25.05 -4.48 11.36
CA ASP A 494 -25.77 -5.45 12.19
C ASP A 494 -25.40 -5.31 13.69
N LEU A 495 -24.11 -5.16 13.99
CA LEU A 495 -23.62 -4.98 15.36
C LEU A 495 -24.01 -3.61 15.94
N ALA A 496 -24.08 -2.56 15.13
CA ALA A 496 -24.46 -1.23 15.58
C ALA A 496 -25.91 -1.19 16.07
N GLU A 497 -26.82 -1.95 15.45
CA GLU A 497 -28.20 -2.11 15.92
C GLU A 497 -28.25 -2.81 17.28
N ILE A 498 -27.48 -3.90 17.46
CA ILE A 498 -27.38 -4.62 18.74
C ILE A 498 -26.79 -3.71 19.83
N VAL A 499 -25.76 -2.93 19.51
CA VAL A 499 -25.12 -1.99 20.44
C VAL A 499 -26.09 -0.91 20.91
N GLN A 500 -26.98 -0.43 20.03
CA GLN A 500 -28.00 0.56 20.40
C GLN A 500 -29.05 -0.02 21.36
N LEU A 501 -29.35 -1.32 21.25
CA LEU A 501 -30.35 -2.00 22.08
C LEU A 501 -29.79 -2.48 23.44
N VAL A 502 -28.62 -3.12 23.45
CA VAL A 502 -28.08 -3.85 24.62
C VAL A 502 -26.85 -3.16 25.23
N GLY A 503 -26.11 -2.38 24.43
CA GLY A 503 -24.87 -1.71 24.82
C GLY A 503 -23.59 -2.46 24.41
N LYS A 504 -22.49 -1.71 24.26
CA LYS A 504 -21.20 -2.21 23.75
C LYS A 504 -20.51 -3.25 24.63
N SER A 505 -20.86 -3.33 25.91
CA SER A 505 -20.26 -4.26 26.87
C SER A 505 -20.66 -5.72 26.64
N ALA A 506 -21.82 -5.96 26.01
CA ALA A 506 -22.36 -7.30 25.79
C ALA A 506 -21.74 -8.04 24.58
N LEU A 507 -20.90 -7.37 23.80
CA LEU A 507 -20.30 -7.94 22.59
C LEU A 507 -19.10 -8.85 22.88
N GLY A 508 -18.90 -9.84 22.00
CA GLY A 508 -17.68 -10.64 21.96
C GLY A 508 -16.46 -9.79 21.59
N GLU A 509 -15.25 -10.27 21.93
CA GLU A 509 -14.01 -9.54 21.65
C GLU A 509 -13.75 -9.39 20.14
N GLY A 510 -14.14 -10.38 19.32
CA GLY A 510 -14.06 -10.30 17.85
C GLY A 510 -15.00 -9.24 17.25
N ASP A 511 -16.21 -9.09 17.81
CA ASP A 511 -17.17 -8.08 17.37
C ASP A 511 -16.70 -6.67 17.73
N LYS A 512 -16.08 -6.51 18.91
CA LYS A 512 -15.44 -5.23 19.31
C LYS A 512 -14.33 -4.82 18.35
N ILE A 513 -13.52 -5.78 17.86
CA ILE A 513 -12.51 -5.52 16.83
C ILE A 513 -13.17 -5.06 15.53
N THR A 514 -14.20 -5.78 15.08
CA THR A 514 -14.93 -5.47 13.84
C THR A 514 -15.48 -4.04 13.89
N LEU A 515 -16.11 -3.64 15.00
CA LEU A 515 -16.62 -2.27 15.19
C LEU A 515 -15.52 -1.20 15.14
N GLU A 516 -14.36 -1.44 15.77
CA GLU A 516 -13.29 -0.44 15.77
C GLU A 516 -12.61 -0.33 14.39
N VAL A 517 -12.34 -1.46 13.73
CA VAL A 517 -11.78 -1.47 12.38
C VAL A 517 -12.75 -0.82 11.39
N ALA A 518 -14.04 -1.12 11.48
CA ALA A 518 -15.05 -0.49 10.64
C ALA A 518 -15.13 1.02 10.89
N ARG A 519 -14.98 1.49 12.13
CA ARG A 519 -14.85 2.93 12.42
C ARG A 519 -13.63 3.54 11.72
N MET A 520 -12.46 2.90 11.81
CA MET A 520 -11.24 3.36 11.12
C MET A 520 -11.42 3.37 9.60
N LEU A 521 -12.05 2.34 9.02
CA LEU A 521 -12.37 2.32 7.60
C LEU A 521 -13.28 3.50 7.21
N LYS A 522 -14.29 3.83 8.01
CA LYS A 522 -15.19 4.97 7.74
C LYS A 522 -14.47 6.32 7.80
N ASP A 523 -13.65 6.53 8.83
CA ASP A 523 -13.01 7.84 9.11
C ASP A 523 -11.72 8.07 8.29
N ASP A 524 -10.98 7.00 7.99
CA ASP A 524 -9.66 7.10 7.35
C ASP A 524 -9.62 6.59 5.91
N PHE A 525 -10.47 5.62 5.52
CA PHE A 525 -10.48 5.07 4.16
C PHE A 525 -11.62 5.62 3.29
N LEU A 526 -12.87 5.59 3.78
CA LEU A 526 -14.05 6.02 3.01
C LEU A 526 -14.19 7.55 2.97
N GLN A 527 -13.83 8.23 4.05
CA GLN A 527 -13.82 9.69 4.09
C GLN A 527 -12.65 10.24 3.30
N GLN A 528 -12.92 11.17 2.39
CA GLN A 528 -11.93 11.80 1.54
C GLN A 528 -12.22 13.29 1.36
N ASN A 529 -11.23 14.14 1.62
CA ASN A 529 -11.36 15.58 1.48
C ASN A 529 -10.95 16.05 0.08
N GLY A 530 -11.95 16.35 -0.75
CA GLY A 530 -11.77 16.80 -2.14
C GLY A 530 -11.01 18.13 -2.32
N ILE A 531 -10.81 18.91 -1.25
CA ILE A 531 -10.13 20.21 -1.30
C ILE A 531 -8.63 20.08 -0.97
N SER A 532 -8.26 19.10 -0.16
CA SER A 532 -6.88 18.93 0.31
C SER A 532 -5.94 18.42 -0.79
N GLU A 533 -4.67 18.83 -0.76
CA GLU A 533 -3.71 18.47 -1.81
C GLU A 533 -3.43 16.96 -1.90
N TYR A 534 -3.40 16.26 -0.76
CA TYR A 534 -3.07 14.83 -0.67
C TYR A 534 -4.26 13.89 -0.90
N ASP A 535 -5.49 14.37 -0.63
CA ASP A 535 -6.73 13.57 -0.67
C ASP A 535 -7.70 14.01 -1.77
N ARG A 536 -7.44 15.09 -2.52
CA ARG A 536 -8.26 15.46 -3.69
C ARG A 536 -8.29 14.36 -4.76
N TYR A 537 -7.17 13.64 -4.91
CA TYR A 537 -7.00 12.53 -5.83
C TYR A 537 -6.24 11.40 -5.14
N CYS A 538 -6.83 10.20 -5.09
CA CYS A 538 -6.18 9.02 -4.55
C CYS A 538 -5.90 8.02 -5.70
N PRO A 539 -4.63 7.79 -6.06
CA PRO A 539 -4.26 6.76 -7.03
C PRO A 539 -4.71 5.36 -6.61
N PHE A 540 -4.91 4.48 -7.59
CA PHE A 540 -5.42 3.13 -7.32
C PHE A 540 -4.46 2.27 -6.46
N TYR A 541 -3.15 2.34 -6.72
CA TYR A 541 -2.15 1.62 -5.92
C TYR A 541 -2.15 2.03 -4.43
N LYS A 542 -2.37 3.31 -4.13
CA LYS A 542 -2.52 3.83 -2.75
C LYS A 542 -3.78 3.25 -2.11
N THR A 543 -4.89 3.26 -2.84
CA THR A 543 -6.17 2.70 -2.40
C THR A 543 -6.06 1.21 -2.06
N SER A 544 -5.46 0.40 -2.95
CA SER A 544 -5.25 -1.03 -2.74
C SER A 544 -4.36 -1.32 -1.52
N ALA A 545 -3.21 -0.63 -1.42
CA ALA A 545 -2.28 -0.81 -0.30
C ALA A 545 -2.87 -0.39 1.05
N MET A 546 -3.60 0.72 1.11
CA MET A 546 -4.33 1.13 2.33
C MET A 546 -5.33 0.07 2.77
N LEU A 547 -6.12 -0.45 1.82
CA LEU A 547 -7.13 -1.47 2.10
C LEU A 547 -6.48 -2.75 2.63
N ARG A 548 -5.36 -3.17 2.04
CA ARG A 548 -4.56 -4.32 2.48
C ARG A 548 -4.07 -4.16 3.92
N ASN A 549 -3.65 -2.96 4.31
CA ASN A 549 -3.17 -2.69 5.67
C ASN A 549 -4.32 -2.72 6.71
N PHE A 550 -5.48 -2.17 6.38
CA PHE A 550 -6.67 -2.25 7.25
C PHE A 550 -7.17 -3.70 7.42
N VAL A 551 -7.32 -4.44 6.32
CA VAL A 551 -7.75 -5.85 6.35
C VAL A 551 -6.68 -6.73 7.02
N GLY A 552 -5.40 -6.47 6.76
CA GLY A 552 -4.29 -7.17 7.41
C GLY A 552 -4.27 -6.99 8.92
N PHE A 553 -4.52 -5.77 9.41
CA PHE A 553 -4.67 -5.51 10.84
C PHE A 553 -5.89 -6.23 11.43
N HIS A 554 -7.04 -6.18 10.75
CA HIS A 554 -8.26 -6.88 11.18
C HIS A 554 -8.03 -8.39 11.34
N ASP A 555 -7.49 -9.04 10.31
CA ASP A 555 -7.29 -10.49 10.30
C ASP A 555 -6.24 -10.90 11.34
N ALA A 556 -5.18 -10.11 11.53
CA ALA A 556 -4.19 -10.36 12.57
C ALA A 556 -4.77 -10.19 13.98
N ALA A 557 -5.60 -9.16 14.22
CA ALA A 557 -6.25 -8.93 15.49
C ALA A 557 -7.26 -10.04 15.84
N VAL A 558 -8.11 -10.44 14.89
CA VAL A 558 -9.08 -11.53 15.08
C VAL A 558 -8.35 -12.85 15.36
N ARG A 559 -7.27 -13.15 14.64
CA ARG A 559 -6.44 -14.34 14.89
C ARG A 559 -5.79 -14.30 16.27
N ALA A 560 -5.28 -13.14 16.70
CA ALA A 560 -4.65 -12.99 18.00
C ALA A 560 -5.63 -13.22 19.16
N VAL A 561 -6.87 -12.72 19.05
CA VAL A 561 -7.92 -12.97 20.05
C VAL A 561 -8.34 -14.44 20.07
N ALA A 562 -8.50 -15.07 18.90
CA ALA A 562 -8.93 -16.47 18.81
C ALA A 562 -7.89 -17.46 19.36
N GLN A 563 -6.58 -17.17 19.22
CA GLN A 563 -5.51 -18.09 19.60
C GLN A 563 -4.96 -17.88 21.01
N ASN A 564 -4.89 -16.64 21.49
CA ASN A 564 -4.08 -16.28 22.67
C ASN A 564 -4.89 -15.67 23.84
N ASP A 565 -6.23 -15.79 23.84
CA ASP A 565 -7.14 -15.24 24.87
C ASP A 565 -6.83 -13.75 25.20
N LEU A 566 -6.44 -13.00 24.18
CA LEU A 566 -6.15 -11.57 24.26
C LEU A 566 -7.45 -10.79 24.19
N THR A 567 -7.62 -9.81 25.07
CA THR A 567 -8.73 -8.86 24.98
C THR A 567 -8.39 -7.73 24.01
N PHE A 568 -9.40 -7.18 23.35
CA PHE A 568 -9.27 -6.06 22.44
C PHE A 568 -8.61 -4.84 23.11
N ALA A 569 -8.91 -4.60 24.40
CA ALA A 569 -8.28 -3.52 25.17
C ALA A 569 -6.74 -3.64 25.20
N LYS A 570 -6.20 -4.84 25.43
CA LYS A 570 -4.75 -5.08 25.44
C LYS A 570 -4.12 -4.86 24.06
N ILE A 571 -4.83 -5.28 22.99
CA ILE A 571 -4.39 -5.05 21.61
C ILE A 571 -4.35 -3.55 21.32
N LYS A 572 -5.40 -2.82 21.71
CA LYS A 572 -5.47 -1.36 21.53
C LYS A 572 -4.36 -0.61 22.27
N ASP A 573 -4.06 -1.00 23.50
CA ASP A 573 -2.97 -0.38 24.28
C ASP A 573 -1.59 -0.69 23.68
N SER A 574 -1.39 -1.91 23.17
CA SER A 574 -0.10 -2.36 22.66
C SER A 574 0.18 -1.93 21.22
N ALA A 575 -0.87 -1.80 20.40
CA ALA A 575 -0.83 -1.48 18.97
C ALA A 575 -1.39 -0.08 18.66
N GLY A 576 -1.49 0.80 19.66
CA GLY A 576 -1.97 2.18 19.45
C GLY A 576 -1.08 2.99 18.51
N ASP A 577 0.22 2.71 18.49
CA ASP A 577 1.19 3.25 17.52
C ASP A 577 0.84 2.86 16.07
N ILE A 578 0.52 1.60 15.85
CA ILE A 578 0.11 1.06 14.55
C ILE A 578 -1.24 1.63 14.12
N MET A 579 -2.21 1.69 15.03
CA MET A 579 -3.52 2.28 14.73
C MET A 579 -3.39 3.74 14.30
N PHE A 580 -2.50 4.50 14.95
CA PHE A 580 -2.19 5.87 14.54
C PHE A 580 -1.52 5.94 13.16
N LYS A 581 -0.53 5.08 12.89
CA LYS A 581 0.10 4.96 11.56
C LYS A 581 -0.91 4.58 10.46
N LEU A 582 -1.88 3.72 10.76
CA LEU A 582 -2.96 3.37 9.84
C LEU A 582 -3.81 4.60 9.49
N SER A 583 -4.19 5.40 10.48
CA SER A 583 -4.92 6.66 10.24
C SER A 583 -4.10 7.69 9.46
N GLN A 584 -2.76 7.64 9.59
CA GLN A 584 -1.88 8.57 8.87
C GLN A 584 -1.68 8.23 7.38
N MET A 585 -2.03 7.03 6.93
CA MET A 585 -1.81 6.60 5.54
C MET A 585 -2.47 7.53 4.50
N LYS A 586 -3.58 8.21 4.86
CA LYS A 586 -4.25 9.14 3.95
C LYS A 586 -3.42 10.38 3.61
N PHE A 587 -2.54 10.84 4.52
CA PHE A 587 -1.75 12.06 4.33
C PHE A 587 -0.57 11.92 3.37
N GLU A 588 -0.30 10.71 2.86
CA GLU A 588 0.75 10.51 1.85
C GLU A 588 0.35 11.18 0.52
N SER A 589 1.10 12.19 0.10
CA SER A 589 0.81 12.93 -1.13
C SER A 589 1.18 12.11 -2.37
N PRO A 590 0.29 12.01 -3.39
CA PRO A 590 0.62 11.36 -4.67
C PRO A 590 1.84 11.96 -5.37
N SER A 591 2.20 13.21 -5.09
CA SER A 591 3.38 13.89 -5.67
C SER A 591 4.73 13.26 -5.30
N GLN A 592 4.78 12.39 -4.27
CA GLN A 592 6.01 11.70 -3.86
C GLN A 592 6.40 10.53 -4.79
N GLY A 593 5.55 10.16 -5.74
CA GLY A 593 5.77 9.03 -6.66
C GLY A 593 5.20 7.70 -6.16
N LYS A 594 5.12 6.72 -7.06
CA LYS A 594 4.47 5.41 -6.80
C LYS A 594 5.30 4.53 -5.86
N GLU A 595 6.59 4.39 -6.14
CA GLU A 595 7.50 3.46 -5.47
C GLU A 595 7.72 3.81 -3.99
N PRO A 596 7.98 5.08 -3.60
CA PRO A 596 8.19 5.43 -2.20
C PRO A 596 6.96 5.19 -1.33
N ILE A 597 5.76 5.51 -1.86
CA ILE A 597 4.48 5.28 -1.16
C ILE A 597 4.25 3.78 -0.98
N LYS A 598 4.45 2.98 -2.04
CA LYS A 598 4.25 1.52 -1.97
C LYS A 598 5.20 0.88 -0.95
N GLN A 599 6.49 1.23 -0.99
CA GLN A 599 7.49 0.76 -0.01
C GLN A 599 7.11 1.10 1.44
N LYS A 600 6.64 2.32 1.69
CA LYS A 600 6.24 2.76 3.04
C LYS A 600 5.00 2.00 3.55
N LEU A 601 4.02 1.76 2.68
CA LEU A 601 2.81 1.00 3.02
C LEU A 601 3.09 -0.50 3.15
N ASP A 602 3.98 -1.06 2.34
CA ASP A 602 4.48 -2.45 2.46
C ASP A 602 5.28 -2.64 3.76
N ALA A 603 6.11 -1.67 4.13
CA ALA A 603 6.85 -1.70 5.40
C ALA A 603 5.89 -1.67 6.60
N LEU A 604 4.83 -0.85 6.54
CA LEU A 604 3.79 -0.82 7.58
C LEU A 604 3.06 -2.16 7.68
N TYR A 605 2.78 -2.83 6.56
CA TYR A 605 2.18 -4.17 6.57
C TYR A 605 3.07 -5.18 7.30
N SER A 606 4.37 -5.18 7.01
CA SER A 606 5.34 -6.04 7.71
C SER A 606 5.43 -5.71 9.20
N GLU A 607 5.44 -4.42 9.55
CA GLU A 607 5.44 -3.96 10.96
C GLU A 607 4.20 -4.45 11.72
N ILE A 608 3.02 -4.45 11.09
CA ILE A 608 1.78 -5.03 11.65
C ILE A 608 1.99 -6.50 11.96
N GLN A 609 2.47 -7.29 10.98
CA GLN A 609 2.69 -8.72 11.17
C GLN A 609 3.73 -9.02 12.26
N ASP A 610 4.79 -8.22 12.35
CA ASP A 610 5.85 -8.37 13.36
C ASP A 610 5.34 -8.03 14.75
N LYS A 611 4.54 -6.97 14.90
CA LYS A 611 3.97 -6.59 16.20
C LYS A 611 3.00 -7.65 16.73
N PHE A 612 2.15 -8.21 15.87
CA PHE A 612 1.25 -9.30 16.27
C PHE A 612 2.00 -10.60 16.58
N ARG A 613 3.13 -10.88 15.89
CA ARG A 613 4.05 -11.96 16.30
C ARG A 613 4.67 -11.71 17.68
N GLN A 614 5.16 -10.50 17.94
CA GLN A 614 5.71 -10.15 19.27
C GLN A 614 4.65 -10.25 20.37
N LEU A 615 3.39 -9.87 20.09
CA LEU A 615 2.27 -10.03 21.02
C LEU A 615 2.01 -11.51 21.34
N ALA A 616 2.13 -12.40 20.36
CA ALA A 616 2.04 -13.85 20.58
C ALA A 616 3.20 -14.37 21.45
N ASP A 617 4.43 -13.92 21.22
CA ASP A 617 5.65 -14.36 21.93
C ASP A 617 5.76 -13.89 23.39
N THR A 618 4.82 -13.10 23.91
CA THR A 618 4.84 -12.71 25.33
C THR A 618 4.40 -13.82 26.30
N HIS A 619 3.91 -14.95 25.78
CA HIS A 619 3.37 -16.05 26.57
C HIS A 619 4.46 -17.03 27.05
N PRO A 620 4.27 -17.66 28.23
CA PRO A 620 5.11 -18.77 28.66
C PRO A 620 5.06 -19.91 27.66
N HIS A 621 6.22 -20.38 27.20
CA HIS A 621 6.33 -21.54 26.32
C HIS A 621 7.60 -22.33 26.65
N ARG A 622 7.65 -23.60 26.23
CA ARG A 622 8.81 -24.49 26.45
C ARG A 622 9.63 -24.63 25.17
N ARG A 623 10.95 -24.58 25.29
CA ARG A 623 11.90 -24.83 24.19
C ARG A 623 12.73 -26.06 24.51
N PHE A 624 12.92 -26.93 23.54
CA PHE A 624 13.68 -28.16 23.70
C PHE A 624 15.18 -27.92 23.48
N ASN A 625 16.01 -28.46 24.36
CA ASN A 625 17.47 -28.49 24.28
C ASN A 625 17.94 -29.85 23.74
N PRO A 626 18.35 -29.96 22.46
CA PRO A 626 18.83 -31.21 21.90
C PRO A 626 20.22 -31.63 22.40
N LEU A 627 20.98 -30.76 23.09
CA LEU A 627 22.28 -31.13 23.67
C LEU A 627 22.14 -31.89 24.99
N THR A 628 21.30 -31.40 25.91
CA THR A 628 21.08 -32.06 27.20
C THR A 628 19.85 -32.96 27.23
N ASN A 629 19.03 -32.94 26.15
CA ASN A 629 17.76 -33.65 26.04
C ASN A 629 16.72 -33.21 27.10
N GLU A 630 16.66 -31.91 27.35
CA GLU A 630 15.80 -31.29 28.36
C GLU A 630 14.93 -30.17 27.75
N TYR A 631 13.94 -29.70 28.50
CA TYR A 631 13.14 -28.52 28.13
C TYR A 631 13.52 -27.32 28.99
N ILE A 632 13.31 -26.13 28.44
CA ILE A 632 13.52 -24.86 29.12
C ILE A 632 12.26 -24.02 28.98
N LEU A 633 11.78 -23.50 30.12
CA LEU A 633 10.63 -22.62 30.19
C LEU A 633 11.05 -21.17 29.89
N VAL A 634 10.50 -20.60 28.83
CA VAL A 634 10.69 -19.20 28.44
C VAL A 634 9.46 -18.41 28.87
N SER A 635 9.65 -17.38 29.69
CA SER A 635 8.55 -16.58 30.29
C SER A 635 8.75 -15.07 30.08
N PRO A 636 8.59 -14.55 28.84
CA PRO A 636 8.99 -13.18 28.50
C PRO A 636 8.27 -12.09 29.28
N HIS A 637 7.00 -12.30 29.66
CA HIS A 637 6.21 -11.36 30.45
C HIS A 637 6.80 -11.04 31.84
N ARG A 638 7.65 -11.89 32.43
CA ARG A 638 8.29 -11.63 33.73
C ARG A 638 9.20 -10.40 33.72
N THR A 639 9.70 -9.99 32.56
CA THR A 639 10.48 -8.74 32.42
C THR A 639 9.72 -7.49 32.84
N LYS A 640 8.38 -7.50 32.78
CA LYS A 640 7.52 -6.36 33.18
C LYS A 640 7.31 -6.24 34.69
N ARG A 641 7.74 -7.22 35.50
CA ARG A 641 7.61 -7.15 36.96
C ARG A 641 8.52 -6.05 37.51
N PRO A 642 7.99 -5.13 38.36
CA PRO A 642 8.81 -4.13 39.05
C PRO A 642 9.89 -4.83 39.90
N TRP A 643 11.16 -4.47 39.69
CA TRP A 643 12.26 -5.00 40.48
C TRP A 643 12.41 -4.17 41.76
N LEU A 644 12.08 -4.77 42.91
CA LEU A 644 12.30 -4.22 44.25
C LEU A 644 13.41 -4.98 45.01
N GLY A 645 14.15 -5.84 44.30
CA GLY A 645 15.19 -6.69 44.87
C GLY A 645 16.53 -5.99 45.06
N GLN A 646 17.48 -6.69 45.66
CA GLN A 646 18.84 -6.21 45.91
C GLN A 646 19.52 -5.76 44.60
N THR A 647 20.06 -4.53 44.62
CA THR A 647 20.88 -3.98 43.54
C THR A 647 22.27 -3.69 44.09
N GLU A 648 23.30 -4.27 43.49
CA GLU A 648 24.69 -4.03 43.89
C GLU A 648 25.37 -3.04 42.94
N PRO A 649 26.14 -2.05 43.43
CA PRO A 649 26.82 -1.11 42.55
C PRO A 649 27.82 -1.82 41.62
N PRO A 650 27.96 -1.37 40.36
CA PRO A 650 28.93 -1.95 39.43
C PRO A 650 30.35 -1.79 39.97
N GLN A 651 31.13 -2.87 39.97
CA GLN A 651 32.53 -2.83 40.39
C GLN A 651 33.37 -2.04 39.38
N THR A 652 33.71 -0.80 39.72
CA THR A 652 34.76 -0.02 39.07
C THR A 652 35.98 0.04 39.97
N ALA A 653 36.76 -1.04 40.01
CA ALA A 653 38.04 -1.03 40.72
C ALA A 653 39.18 -0.85 39.70
N GLY A 654 39.94 0.25 39.84
CA GLY A 654 41.24 0.40 39.20
C GLY A 654 42.22 -0.51 39.89
N LEU A 655 42.32 -1.76 39.43
CA LEU A 655 43.30 -2.73 39.92
C LEU A 655 44.72 -2.30 39.49
N PRO A 656 45.74 -2.50 40.34
CA PRO A 656 47.13 -2.20 40.00
C PRO A 656 47.66 -3.19 38.96
N ASP A 657 48.71 -2.81 38.22
CA ASP A 657 49.40 -3.72 37.28
C ASP A 657 50.05 -4.91 38.00
N TYR A 658 50.49 -4.73 39.25
CA TYR A 658 51.09 -5.74 40.12
C TYR A 658 50.59 -5.58 41.55
N ASP A 659 50.21 -6.69 42.19
CA ASP A 659 49.79 -6.71 43.60
C ASP A 659 50.74 -7.60 44.44
N PRO A 660 51.51 -7.04 45.39
CA PRO A 660 52.37 -7.81 46.30
C PRO A 660 51.61 -8.81 47.18
N ALA A 661 50.32 -8.59 47.45
CA ALA A 661 49.49 -9.48 48.26
C ALA A 661 48.88 -10.63 47.44
N CYS A 662 48.89 -10.55 46.11
CA CYS A 662 48.33 -11.57 45.23
C CYS A 662 49.29 -12.75 45.07
N TYR A 663 48.91 -13.93 45.57
CA TYR A 663 49.70 -15.16 45.47
C TYR A 663 49.86 -15.73 44.05
N LEU A 664 49.21 -15.12 43.04
CA LEU A 664 49.33 -15.49 41.63
C LEU A 664 50.27 -14.54 40.85
N CYS A 665 50.62 -13.38 41.40
CA CYS A 665 51.51 -12.44 40.71
C CYS A 665 52.95 -13.01 40.55
N PRO A 666 53.68 -12.60 39.50
CA PRO A 666 55.05 -13.07 39.24
C PRO A 666 55.98 -12.80 40.43
N GLY A 667 56.75 -13.80 40.87
CA GLY A 667 57.67 -13.64 41.99
C GLY A 667 57.04 -13.61 43.39
N ASN A 668 55.71 -13.68 43.53
CA ASN A 668 55.07 -13.79 44.84
C ASN A 668 55.02 -15.26 45.35
N SER A 669 54.87 -15.43 46.66
CA SER A 669 54.70 -16.73 47.29
C SER A 669 53.26 -17.23 47.18
N ARG A 670 53.11 -18.50 46.80
CA ARG A 670 51.84 -19.23 46.76
C ARG A 670 51.38 -19.64 48.16
N THR A 671 50.13 -20.07 48.25
CA THR A 671 49.52 -20.54 49.50
C THR A 671 50.18 -21.80 50.05
N SER A 672 50.77 -22.64 49.17
CA SER A 672 51.62 -23.77 49.59
C SER A 672 53.01 -23.39 50.10
N GLY A 673 53.39 -22.10 50.02
CA GLY A 673 54.72 -21.60 50.36
C GLY A 673 55.74 -21.66 49.22
N GLN A 674 55.40 -22.25 48.06
CA GLN A 674 56.24 -22.23 46.86
C GLN A 674 56.22 -20.84 46.21
N LYS A 675 57.35 -20.37 45.65
CA LYS A 675 57.43 -19.05 45.02
C LYS A 675 57.19 -19.15 43.51
N ASN A 676 56.31 -18.32 42.97
CA ASN A 676 56.11 -18.25 41.52
C ASN A 676 57.39 -17.73 40.83
N PRO A 677 57.75 -18.26 39.65
CA PRO A 677 58.80 -17.65 38.85
C PRO A 677 58.39 -16.23 38.44
N ALA A 678 59.37 -15.40 38.08
CA ALA A 678 59.12 -14.09 37.46
C ALA A 678 58.72 -14.30 35.98
N TYR A 679 57.57 -14.94 35.76
CA TYR A 679 57.06 -15.25 34.44
C TYR A 679 56.67 -13.97 33.70
N ILE A 680 56.98 -13.94 32.40
CA ILE A 680 56.71 -12.80 31.50
C ILE A 680 55.54 -13.06 30.54
N ASP A 681 55.03 -14.30 30.52
CA ASP A 681 53.96 -14.79 29.66
C ASP A 681 53.14 -15.86 30.43
N THR A 682 52.17 -16.49 29.78
CA THR A 682 51.29 -17.52 30.33
C THR A 682 52.07 -18.56 31.14
N PHE A 683 51.65 -18.80 32.38
CA PHE A 683 52.35 -19.69 33.32
C PHE A 683 51.39 -20.70 33.94
N VAL A 684 51.84 -21.94 34.07
CA VAL A 684 51.02 -23.05 34.56
C VAL A 684 51.70 -23.76 35.71
N PHE A 685 50.92 -24.09 36.72
CA PHE A 685 51.37 -24.89 37.84
C PHE A 685 50.23 -25.79 38.36
N GLU A 686 50.60 -26.85 39.07
CA GLU A 686 49.63 -27.73 39.70
C GLU A 686 48.98 -27.06 40.91
N ASN A 687 47.65 -27.18 41.04
CA ASN A 687 46.87 -26.48 42.05
C ASN A 687 47.25 -26.95 43.47
N ASP A 688 47.60 -25.99 44.33
CA ASP A 688 47.92 -26.23 45.74
C ASP A 688 46.75 -26.89 46.51
N PHE A 689 45.50 -26.66 46.07
CA PHE A 689 44.28 -27.24 46.64
C PHE A 689 43.50 -28.04 45.59
N ALA A 690 44.11 -29.09 45.07
CA ALA A 690 43.49 -29.94 44.04
C ALA A 690 42.22 -30.64 44.55
N ALA A 691 41.15 -30.59 43.75
CA ALA A 691 39.89 -31.29 44.02
C ALA A 691 39.99 -32.80 43.73
N LEU A 692 40.89 -33.19 42.82
CA LEU A 692 41.19 -34.57 42.47
C LEU A 692 42.60 -34.94 42.96
N LEU A 693 42.74 -36.15 43.50
CA LEU A 693 43.99 -36.66 44.01
C LEU A 693 44.64 -37.64 43.02
N HIS A 694 45.96 -37.71 43.06
CA HIS A 694 46.73 -38.73 42.34
C HIS A 694 46.55 -40.11 42.99
N PRO A 695 46.60 -41.20 42.20
CA PRO A 695 46.62 -42.55 42.75
C PRO A 695 47.90 -42.81 43.57
N PRO A 696 47.87 -43.73 44.57
CA PRO A 696 46.75 -44.61 44.92
C PRO A 696 45.70 -43.92 45.81
N LEU A 697 44.42 -44.13 45.48
CA LEU A 697 43.29 -43.68 46.29
C LEU A 697 42.92 -44.71 47.36
N PRO A 698 42.36 -44.30 48.52
CA PRO A 698 41.83 -45.22 49.51
C PRO A 698 40.70 -46.08 48.91
N GLN A 699 40.65 -47.35 49.31
CA GLN A 699 39.66 -48.32 48.80
C GLN A 699 38.25 -47.93 49.27
N VAL A 700 37.32 -47.80 48.33
CA VAL A 700 35.92 -47.47 48.63
C VAL A 700 35.27 -48.67 49.32
N ALA A 701 34.57 -48.44 50.44
CA ALA A 701 33.87 -49.50 51.17
C ALA A 701 32.79 -50.16 50.30
N LEU A 702 32.60 -51.48 50.46
CA LEU A 702 31.54 -52.22 49.77
C LEU A 702 30.17 -51.61 50.13
N PRO A 703 29.32 -51.31 49.14
CA PRO A 703 28.06 -50.63 49.39
C PRO A 703 27.09 -51.55 50.13
N LEU A 704 26.41 -51.00 51.14
CA LEU A 704 25.38 -51.72 51.91
C LEU A 704 24.16 -52.11 51.06
N HIS A 705 23.95 -51.43 49.94
CA HIS A 705 22.83 -51.65 49.02
C HIS A 705 23.24 -51.29 47.57
N PRO A 706 22.73 -51.99 46.53
CA PRO A 706 23.04 -51.69 45.11
C PRO A 706 22.72 -50.28 44.62
N LEU A 707 21.97 -49.48 45.39
CA LEU A 707 21.65 -48.09 45.06
C LEU A 707 22.73 -47.10 45.54
N MET A 708 23.60 -47.50 46.47
CA MET A 708 24.62 -46.63 47.07
C MET A 708 25.98 -46.91 46.42
N THR A 709 26.05 -46.84 45.09
CA THR A 709 27.30 -47.06 44.35
C THR A 709 28.22 -45.87 44.50
N ALA A 710 29.49 -46.13 44.79
CA ALA A 710 30.54 -45.12 44.83
C ALA A 710 31.72 -45.62 44.00
N GLU A 711 32.21 -44.77 43.10
CA GLU A 711 33.31 -45.06 42.19
C GLU A 711 34.49 -44.14 42.53
N PRO A 712 35.72 -44.67 42.71
CA PRO A 712 36.88 -43.83 42.97
C PRO A 712 37.25 -43.06 41.70
N VAL A 713 37.37 -41.74 41.80
CA VAL A 713 37.82 -40.86 40.71
C VAL A 713 39.15 -40.23 41.10
N HIS A 714 40.20 -40.52 40.32
CA HIS A 714 41.51 -39.89 40.43
C HIS A 714 41.75 -38.89 39.28
N GLY A 715 42.72 -38.00 39.46
CA GLY A 715 42.99 -36.95 38.49
C GLY A 715 44.05 -35.95 38.95
N ALA A 716 44.18 -34.84 38.21
CA ALA A 716 45.03 -33.71 38.54
C ALA A 716 44.34 -32.38 38.21
N CYS A 717 44.62 -31.34 38.99
CA CYS A 717 44.10 -29.99 38.80
C CYS A 717 45.24 -29.00 38.55
N ASP A 718 45.23 -28.29 37.43
CA ASP A 718 46.22 -27.28 37.07
C ASP A 718 45.60 -25.88 37.10
N VAL A 719 46.37 -24.87 37.50
CA VAL A 719 46.03 -23.45 37.40
C VAL A 719 46.82 -22.83 36.27
N VAL A 720 46.13 -22.14 35.36
CA VAL A 720 46.71 -21.46 34.19
C VAL A 720 46.59 -19.96 34.39
N LEU A 721 47.72 -19.27 34.56
CA LEU A 721 47.78 -17.82 34.65
C LEU A 721 47.92 -17.25 33.25
N PHE A 722 46.95 -16.42 32.84
CA PHE A 722 46.87 -15.91 31.48
C PHE A 722 47.87 -14.79 31.18
N HIS A 723 48.22 -13.98 32.18
CA HIS A 723 49.09 -12.82 31.98
C HIS A 723 49.77 -12.39 33.31
N PRO A 724 50.99 -11.80 33.28
CA PRO A 724 51.69 -11.31 34.48
C PRO A 724 51.02 -10.10 35.14
N LYS A 725 50.38 -9.23 34.36
CA LYS A 725 49.63 -8.06 34.87
C LYS A 725 48.33 -8.47 35.57
N HIS A 726 48.16 -7.97 36.78
CA HIS A 726 47.05 -8.26 37.66
C HIS A 726 45.71 -7.64 37.24
N ASN A 727 45.75 -6.53 36.49
CA ASN A 727 44.56 -5.75 36.10
C ASN A 727 44.04 -6.00 34.69
N LEU A 728 44.64 -6.95 33.97
CA LEU A 728 44.21 -7.32 32.63
C LEU A 728 43.15 -8.43 32.67
N THR A 729 42.30 -8.42 31.65
CA THR A 729 41.26 -9.41 31.38
C THR A 729 41.35 -9.80 29.91
N MET A 730 40.86 -10.97 29.52
CA MET A 730 40.88 -11.40 28.11
C MET A 730 40.27 -10.38 27.14
N SER A 731 39.29 -9.58 27.59
CA SER A 731 38.69 -8.48 26.81
C SER A 731 39.66 -7.33 26.46
N ARG A 732 40.78 -7.22 27.19
CA ARG A 732 41.79 -6.16 27.06
C ARG A 732 43.17 -6.67 26.64
N MET A 733 43.35 -7.97 26.52
CA MET A 733 44.57 -8.60 26.02
C MET A 733 44.68 -8.43 24.50
N SER A 734 45.91 -8.46 23.99
CA SER A 734 46.18 -8.50 22.54
C SER A 734 45.80 -9.88 21.97
N LEU A 735 45.64 -9.96 20.65
CA LEU A 735 45.33 -11.24 19.99
C LEU A 735 46.48 -12.25 20.13
N GLU A 736 47.72 -11.79 20.18
CA GLU A 736 48.91 -12.64 20.40
C GLU A 736 48.91 -13.22 21.81
N GLU A 737 48.61 -12.40 22.82
CA GLU A 737 48.50 -12.85 24.23
C GLU A 737 47.40 -13.92 24.39
N ILE A 738 46.24 -13.74 23.76
CA ILE A 738 45.15 -14.75 23.78
C ILE A 738 45.57 -16.02 23.02
N GLY A 739 46.34 -15.87 21.93
CA GLY A 739 46.92 -16.98 21.18
C GLY A 739 47.78 -17.89 22.07
N ASN A 740 48.66 -17.29 22.90
CA ASN A 740 49.52 -18.03 23.82
C ASN A 740 48.72 -18.85 24.84
N ILE A 741 47.60 -18.31 25.33
CA ILE A 741 46.69 -19.02 26.24
C ILE A 741 46.10 -20.26 25.55
N ILE A 742 45.67 -20.13 24.29
CA ILE A 742 45.10 -21.24 23.51
C ILE A 742 46.17 -22.32 23.26
N GLU A 743 47.40 -21.93 22.94
CA GLU A 743 48.51 -22.88 22.78
C GLU A 743 48.77 -23.65 24.07
N GLU A 744 48.73 -22.97 25.21
CA GLU A 744 48.92 -23.57 26.51
C GLU A 744 47.78 -24.52 26.89
N TRP A 745 46.53 -24.17 26.59
CA TRP A 745 45.39 -25.09 26.70
C TRP A 745 45.57 -26.35 25.86
N ILE A 746 46.05 -26.22 24.62
CA ILE A 746 46.35 -27.37 23.74
C ILE A 746 47.48 -28.22 24.33
N ARG A 747 48.52 -27.58 24.87
CA ARG A 747 49.67 -28.25 25.50
C ARG A 747 49.23 -29.08 26.69
N ILE A 748 48.46 -28.50 27.62
CA ILE A 748 47.94 -29.19 28.81
C ILE A 748 46.99 -30.32 28.39
N TYR A 749 46.08 -30.07 27.45
CA TYR A 749 45.13 -31.08 26.96
C TYR A 749 45.87 -32.33 26.43
N LYS A 750 46.91 -32.14 25.60
CA LYS A 750 47.74 -33.24 25.09
C LYS A 750 48.55 -33.91 26.20
N ALA A 751 49.19 -33.11 27.07
CA ALA A 751 50.03 -33.63 28.14
C ALA A 751 49.23 -34.47 29.14
N ARG A 752 48.17 -33.91 29.73
CA ARG A 752 47.30 -34.60 30.70
C ARG A 752 46.49 -35.72 30.05
N GLY A 753 46.04 -35.55 28.81
CA GLY A 753 45.31 -36.58 28.08
C GLY A 753 46.15 -37.79 27.65
N SER A 754 47.49 -37.68 27.69
CA SER A 754 48.40 -38.81 27.48
C SER A 754 48.71 -39.61 28.76
N VAL A 755 48.29 -39.11 29.92
CA VAL A 755 48.50 -39.79 31.20
C VAL A 755 47.59 -41.02 31.28
N PRO A 756 48.13 -42.23 31.56
CA PRO A 756 47.32 -43.43 31.70
C PRO A 756 46.24 -43.29 32.77
N GLY A 757 45.02 -43.70 32.45
CA GLY A 757 43.87 -43.66 33.35
C GLY A 757 43.12 -42.33 33.40
N ILE A 758 43.52 -41.30 32.65
CA ILE A 758 42.73 -40.08 32.47
C ILE A 758 41.77 -40.27 31.28
N GLU A 759 40.48 -40.05 31.51
CA GLU A 759 39.43 -40.16 30.50
C GLU A 759 38.97 -38.81 29.92
N TYR A 760 39.15 -37.71 30.66
CA TYR A 760 38.66 -36.40 30.24
C TYR A 760 39.48 -35.25 30.83
N VAL A 761 39.60 -34.16 30.07
CA VAL A 761 40.28 -32.93 30.48
C VAL A 761 39.34 -31.75 30.28
N GLN A 762 38.87 -31.18 31.39
CA GLN A 762 37.96 -30.04 31.40
C GLN A 762 38.76 -28.74 31.60
N ILE A 763 38.65 -27.83 30.64
CA ILE A 763 39.25 -26.49 30.69
C ILE A 763 38.13 -25.49 31.00
N PHE A 764 38.32 -24.63 32.00
CA PHE A 764 37.32 -23.64 32.37
C PHE A 764 37.94 -22.39 33.04
N GLU A 765 37.21 -21.29 32.98
CA GLU A 765 37.54 -20.00 33.62
C GLU A 765 36.32 -19.52 34.41
N ASN A 766 36.55 -19.04 35.63
CA ASN A 766 35.56 -18.29 36.41
C ASN A 766 36.04 -16.86 36.59
N LYS A 767 35.41 -15.91 35.89
CA LYS A 767 35.77 -14.49 35.95
C LYS A 767 34.82 -13.73 36.87
N GLY A 768 35.42 -12.98 37.80
CA GLY A 768 34.72 -12.05 38.68
C GLY A 768 34.20 -12.70 39.97
N VAL A 769 34.16 -11.90 41.04
CA VAL A 769 33.81 -12.36 42.41
C VAL A 769 32.45 -13.05 42.46
N ILE A 770 31.52 -12.62 41.60
CA ILE A 770 30.15 -13.15 41.50
C ILE A 770 30.14 -14.64 41.11
N MET A 771 31.09 -15.08 40.29
CA MET A 771 31.22 -16.49 39.86
C MET A 771 32.12 -17.29 40.80
N GLY A 772 32.32 -16.82 42.04
CA GLY A 772 33.15 -17.49 43.04
C GLY A 772 34.65 -17.31 42.83
N CYS A 773 35.07 -16.37 41.97
CA CYS A 773 36.49 -16.07 41.78
C CYS A 773 37.04 -15.32 43.01
N SER A 774 37.92 -15.96 43.76
CA SER A 774 38.49 -15.44 45.02
C SER A 774 39.69 -14.49 44.81
N ASN A 775 40.25 -14.42 43.60
CA ASN A 775 41.41 -13.57 43.26
C ASN A 775 41.22 -12.93 41.88
N PRO A 776 41.33 -11.60 41.73
CA PRO A 776 41.06 -10.91 40.47
C PRO A 776 42.14 -11.06 39.39
N HIS A 777 43.30 -11.68 39.70
CA HIS A 777 44.35 -11.94 38.72
C HIS A 777 43.82 -12.83 37.58
N PRO A 778 44.10 -12.56 36.29
CA PRO A 778 43.53 -13.33 35.19
C PRO A 778 44.08 -14.77 35.15
N HIS A 779 43.19 -15.75 35.41
CA HIS A 779 43.55 -17.16 35.47
C HIS A 779 42.37 -18.08 35.10
N GLY A 780 42.69 -19.28 34.62
CA GLY A 780 41.78 -20.39 34.42
C GLY A 780 42.25 -21.65 35.14
N GLN A 781 41.47 -22.72 35.05
CA GLN A 781 41.79 -24.02 35.63
C GLN A 781 41.58 -25.14 34.61
N VAL A 782 42.37 -26.20 34.76
CA VAL A 782 42.26 -27.41 33.96
C VAL A 782 42.19 -28.62 34.87
N TRP A 783 41.10 -29.38 34.80
CA TRP A 783 40.91 -30.58 35.60
C TRP A 783 40.96 -31.81 34.70
N SER A 784 41.88 -32.71 34.99
CA SER A 784 42.01 -34.01 34.34
C SER A 784 41.42 -35.08 35.25
N SER A 785 40.52 -35.90 34.72
CA SER A 785 39.73 -36.87 35.49
C SER A 785 39.77 -38.24 34.83
N SER A 786 39.76 -39.29 35.65
CA SER A 786 39.63 -40.70 35.24
C SER A 786 38.23 -41.10 34.78
N ALA A 787 37.25 -40.18 34.85
CA ALA A 787 35.91 -40.36 34.31
C ALA A 787 35.45 -39.10 33.55
N VAL A 788 34.64 -39.29 32.51
CA VAL A 788 33.97 -38.19 31.81
C VAL A 788 32.93 -37.53 32.73
N PRO A 789 33.02 -36.21 32.99
CA PRO A 789 32.06 -35.51 33.85
C PRO A 789 30.63 -35.54 33.30
N THR A 790 29.64 -35.39 34.20
CA THR A 790 28.21 -35.58 33.91
C THR A 790 27.70 -34.77 32.72
N ILE A 791 27.97 -33.46 32.66
CA ILE A 791 27.45 -32.57 31.61
C ILE A 791 28.05 -32.94 30.23
N PRO A 792 29.38 -33.00 30.05
CA PRO A 792 29.98 -33.52 28.82
C PRO A 792 29.48 -34.94 28.45
N ALA A 793 29.27 -35.84 29.42
CA ALA A 793 28.78 -37.19 29.15
C ALA A 793 27.34 -37.20 28.60
N GLN A 794 26.47 -36.30 29.08
CA GLN A 794 25.11 -36.13 28.56
C GLN A 794 25.14 -35.57 27.13
N GLU A 795 25.92 -34.52 26.88
CA GLU A 795 26.04 -33.95 25.54
C GLU A 795 26.59 -34.95 24.53
N LEU A 796 27.64 -35.69 24.89
CA LEU A 796 28.23 -36.72 24.03
C LEU A 796 27.21 -37.83 23.68
N ARG A 797 26.32 -38.18 24.62
CA ARG A 797 25.23 -39.12 24.37
C ARG A 797 24.24 -38.56 23.35
N SER A 798 23.81 -37.32 23.50
CA SER A 798 22.86 -36.67 22.59
C SER A 798 23.46 -36.46 21.19
N LEU A 799 24.74 -36.04 21.11
CA LEU A 799 25.48 -35.92 19.85
C LEU A 799 25.58 -37.26 19.13
N LYS A 800 25.88 -38.34 19.87
CA LYS A 800 25.91 -39.71 19.35
C LYS A 800 24.54 -40.15 18.84
N GLU A 801 23.48 -39.95 19.61
CA GLU A 801 22.12 -40.30 19.22
C GLU A 801 21.69 -39.55 17.95
N TYR A 802 21.98 -38.26 17.87
CA TYR A 802 21.66 -37.46 16.69
C TYR A 802 22.39 -37.95 15.43
N ALA A 803 23.71 -38.19 15.54
CA ALA A 803 24.53 -38.67 14.44
C ALA A 803 24.11 -40.06 13.91
N LEU A 804 23.51 -40.89 14.76
CA LEU A 804 23.03 -42.23 14.40
C LEU A 804 21.58 -42.24 13.87
N THR A 805 20.74 -41.31 14.30
CA THR A 805 19.30 -41.31 13.98
C THR A 805 18.92 -40.39 12.82
N LYS A 806 19.68 -39.32 12.58
CA LYS A 806 19.37 -38.30 11.58
C LYS A 806 20.27 -38.41 10.35
N LYS A 807 19.70 -38.09 9.19
CA LYS A 807 20.44 -38.02 7.92
C LYS A 807 21.13 -36.66 7.83
N ALA A 808 22.42 -36.65 7.48
CA ALA A 808 23.19 -35.43 7.31
C ALA A 808 22.59 -34.55 6.19
N SER A 809 22.42 -33.26 6.49
CA SER A 809 22.10 -32.25 5.48
C SER A 809 23.21 -32.10 4.43
N GLU A 810 22.86 -31.63 3.24
CA GLU A 810 23.86 -31.34 2.18
C GLU A 810 24.69 -30.10 2.48
N ASP A 811 24.16 -29.24 3.34
CA ASP A 811 24.58 -27.86 3.53
C ASP A 811 25.50 -27.62 4.73
N ALA A 812 25.57 -28.56 5.67
CA ALA A 812 26.38 -28.46 6.87
C ALA A 812 27.59 -29.41 6.81
N PRO A 813 28.71 -29.05 7.46
CA PRO A 813 29.84 -29.96 7.57
C PRO A 813 29.45 -31.30 8.20
N ARG A 814 29.92 -32.38 7.57
CA ARG A 814 29.68 -33.74 8.04
C ARG A 814 30.68 -34.13 9.11
N GLY A 815 30.22 -34.91 10.08
CA GLY A 815 31.09 -35.56 11.05
C GLY A 815 31.87 -36.73 10.43
N PRO A 816 32.62 -37.46 11.25
CA PRO A 816 33.35 -38.65 10.81
C PRO A 816 32.43 -39.65 10.11
N GLU A 817 32.95 -40.35 9.10
CA GLU A 817 32.20 -41.32 8.27
C GLU A 817 31.00 -40.72 7.51
N GLY A 818 30.94 -39.38 7.36
CA GLY A 818 29.87 -38.70 6.64
C GLY A 818 28.55 -38.57 7.42
N LYS A 819 28.58 -38.82 8.74
CA LYS A 819 27.41 -38.74 9.62
C LYS A 819 27.00 -37.29 9.91
N ALA A 820 25.75 -37.10 10.34
CA ALA A 820 25.22 -35.79 10.70
C ALA A 820 25.91 -35.26 11.97
N CYS A 821 26.19 -33.95 12.03
CA CYS A 821 26.68 -33.29 13.23
C CYS A 821 25.66 -32.26 13.72
N LEU A 822 25.07 -32.51 14.89
CA LEU A 822 24.02 -31.68 15.48
C LEU A 822 24.41 -30.19 15.54
N LEU A 823 25.60 -29.89 16.07
CA LEU A 823 26.05 -28.51 16.26
C LEU A 823 26.41 -27.80 14.95
N CYS A 824 26.98 -28.51 13.98
CA CYS A 824 27.26 -27.94 12.66
C CYS A 824 25.95 -27.63 11.91
N GLU A 825 24.96 -28.51 11.95
CA GLU A 825 23.64 -28.26 11.35
C GLU A 825 22.92 -27.09 12.04
N TYR A 826 23.00 -27.04 13.37
CA TYR A 826 22.43 -25.95 14.15
C TYR A 826 23.05 -24.60 13.79
N ALA A 827 24.38 -24.50 13.77
CA ALA A 827 25.07 -23.27 13.39
C ALA A 827 24.73 -22.82 11.96
N GLN A 828 24.68 -23.76 11.01
CA GLN A 828 24.35 -23.45 9.62
C GLN A 828 22.91 -22.95 9.46
N ALA A 829 21.96 -23.51 10.21
CA ALA A 829 20.58 -23.03 10.24
C ALA A 829 20.47 -21.60 10.79
N GLU A 830 21.23 -21.28 11.85
CA GLU A 830 21.24 -19.95 12.47
C GLU A 830 21.88 -18.89 11.59
N ILE A 831 22.94 -19.23 10.85
CA ILE A 831 23.63 -18.31 9.94
C ILE A 831 22.75 -17.94 8.74
N ARG A 832 21.91 -18.88 8.27
CA ARG A 832 20.98 -18.63 7.15
C ARG A 832 19.74 -17.83 7.55
N ALA A 833 19.41 -17.78 8.84
CA ALA A 833 18.25 -17.03 9.30
C ALA A 833 18.43 -15.52 9.04
N PRO A 834 17.35 -14.79 8.70
CA PRO A 834 17.39 -13.33 8.55
C PRO A 834 17.97 -12.67 9.81
N LYS A 835 18.79 -11.62 9.66
CA LYS A 835 19.49 -10.97 10.79
C LYS A 835 18.55 -10.57 11.94
N ASP A 836 17.32 -10.18 11.63
CA ASP A 836 16.33 -9.73 12.62
C ASP A 836 15.70 -10.88 13.42
N ALA A 837 15.76 -12.11 12.89
CA ALA A 837 15.27 -13.33 13.55
C ALA A 837 16.39 -14.27 14.02
N GLY A 838 17.62 -14.08 13.54
CA GLY A 838 18.76 -14.94 13.82
C GLY A 838 19.36 -14.69 15.21
N ARG A 839 19.88 -15.74 15.84
CA ARG A 839 20.51 -15.69 17.18
C ARG A 839 22.03 -15.53 17.15
N VAL A 840 22.61 -15.37 15.95
CA VAL A 840 24.05 -15.12 15.77
C VAL A 840 24.42 -13.74 16.32
N VAL A 841 25.38 -13.70 17.22
CA VAL A 841 25.91 -12.45 17.80
C VAL A 841 27.04 -11.91 16.94
N VAL A 842 28.00 -12.76 16.60
CA VAL A 842 29.17 -12.43 15.77
C VAL A 842 29.72 -13.71 15.14
N SER A 843 30.26 -13.61 13.93
CA SER A 843 30.94 -14.70 13.23
C SER A 843 32.20 -14.19 12.52
N ASN A 844 33.17 -15.06 12.32
CA ASN A 844 34.32 -14.84 11.45
C ASN A 844 34.46 -16.02 10.47
N ASP A 845 35.61 -16.14 9.80
CA ASP A 845 35.83 -17.12 8.73
C ASP A 845 35.78 -18.58 9.20
N HIS A 846 35.91 -18.85 10.51
CA HIS A 846 35.98 -20.22 11.06
C HIS A 846 35.01 -20.47 12.21
N TRP A 847 34.69 -19.44 13.00
CA TRP A 847 33.93 -19.53 14.25
C TRP A 847 32.64 -18.70 14.21
N VAL A 848 31.64 -19.17 14.96
CA VAL A 848 30.39 -18.45 15.19
C VAL A 848 30.08 -18.42 16.69
N ALA A 849 29.70 -17.25 17.19
CA ALA A 849 29.17 -17.05 18.52
C ALA A 849 27.68 -16.69 18.42
N LEU A 850 26.83 -17.48 19.06
CA LEU A 850 25.38 -17.31 19.03
C LEU A 850 24.77 -17.53 20.41
N VAL A 851 23.57 -16.99 20.65
CA VAL A 851 22.77 -17.33 21.83
C VAL A 851 21.94 -18.57 21.49
N PRO A 852 22.15 -19.74 22.11
CA PRO A 852 21.44 -20.94 21.71
C PRO A 852 19.92 -20.78 21.90
N TRP A 853 19.13 -21.43 21.04
CA TRP A 853 17.66 -21.46 21.11
C TRP A 853 17.15 -21.88 22.50
N TRP A 854 17.93 -22.77 23.14
CA TRP A 854 17.76 -23.33 24.47
C TRP A 854 18.74 -22.71 25.49
N ALA A 855 19.14 -21.45 25.36
CA ALA A 855 19.97 -20.83 26.39
C ALA A 855 19.20 -20.78 27.72
N THR A 856 19.84 -21.14 28.83
CA THR A 856 19.30 -21.07 30.19
C THR A 856 19.64 -19.74 30.85
N TRP A 857 20.86 -19.26 30.64
CA TRP A 857 21.32 -17.97 31.15
C TRP A 857 20.87 -16.81 30.23
N PRO A 858 20.67 -15.59 30.76
CA PRO A 858 20.09 -14.48 30.00
C PRO A 858 20.90 -14.09 28.77
N PHE A 859 22.23 -14.08 28.90
CA PHE A 859 23.19 -13.74 27.83
C PHE A 859 24.16 -14.89 27.57
N GLU A 860 23.67 -16.13 27.69
CA GLU A 860 24.45 -17.33 27.36
C GLU A 860 24.96 -17.27 25.93
N ILE A 861 26.22 -17.62 25.70
CA ILE A 861 26.80 -17.73 24.36
C ILE A 861 27.35 -19.14 24.18
N LEU A 862 26.98 -19.75 23.05
CA LEU A 862 27.60 -20.94 22.52
C LEU A 862 28.54 -20.52 21.38
N LEU A 863 29.82 -20.82 21.53
CA LEU A 863 30.87 -20.52 20.57
C LEU A 863 31.41 -21.83 19.99
N LEU A 864 31.32 -22.02 18.67
CA LEU A 864 31.74 -23.26 18.01
C LEU A 864 32.28 -23.02 16.59
N PRO A 865 33.12 -23.92 16.06
CA PRO A 865 33.60 -23.86 14.68
C PRO A 865 32.53 -24.41 13.73
N TYR A 866 32.12 -23.64 12.73
CA TYR A 866 30.97 -24.01 11.88
C TYR A 866 31.34 -24.39 10.44
N CYS A 867 32.57 -24.13 10.00
CA CYS A 867 33.00 -24.41 8.62
C CYS A 867 33.46 -25.86 8.42
N ARG A 868 33.92 -26.53 9.48
CA ARG A 868 34.24 -27.95 9.49
C ARG A 868 33.95 -28.57 10.84
N HIS A 869 33.74 -29.87 10.87
CA HIS A 869 33.64 -30.62 12.11
C HIS A 869 35.04 -30.75 12.77
N ILE A 870 35.17 -30.29 14.01
CA ILE A 870 36.39 -30.35 14.83
C ILE A 870 36.03 -31.00 16.17
N GLY A 871 36.71 -32.09 16.56
CA GLY A 871 36.36 -32.84 17.77
C GLY A 871 37.02 -32.32 19.05
N SER A 872 38.23 -31.77 18.96
CA SER A 872 38.95 -31.22 20.12
C SER A 872 39.83 -30.03 19.76
N ILE A 873 40.19 -29.23 20.78
CA ILE A 873 41.06 -28.06 20.62
C ILE A 873 42.44 -28.41 20.02
N SER A 874 42.90 -29.65 20.19
CA SER A 874 44.14 -30.18 19.58
C SER A 874 44.12 -30.25 18.06
N ASP A 875 42.93 -30.25 17.45
CA ASP A 875 42.71 -30.52 16.03
C ASP A 875 42.58 -29.22 15.22
N LEU A 876 42.74 -28.06 15.88
CA LEU A 876 42.72 -26.73 15.26
C LEU A 876 43.99 -26.47 14.45
N SER A 877 43.82 -25.94 13.23
CA SER A 877 44.91 -25.38 12.42
C SER A 877 45.35 -24.01 12.95
N GLU A 878 46.53 -23.52 12.55
CA GLU A 878 47.03 -22.21 12.99
C GLU A 878 46.07 -21.05 12.64
N ALA A 879 45.44 -21.10 11.46
CA ALA A 879 44.43 -20.10 11.07
C ALA A 879 43.19 -20.14 11.97
N GLU A 880 42.73 -21.34 12.35
CA GLU A 880 41.57 -21.50 13.23
C GLU A 880 41.87 -21.12 14.68
N LYS A 881 43.12 -21.29 15.14
CA LYS A 881 43.57 -20.80 16.46
C LYS A 881 43.57 -19.27 16.50
N ALA A 882 44.13 -18.61 15.48
CA ALA A 882 44.11 -17.15 15.38
C ALA A 882 42.67 -16.60 15.31
N ALA A 883 41.80 -17.25 14.54
CA ALA A 883 40.38 -16.90 14.48
C ALA A 883 39.64 -17.19 15.81
N PHE A 884 40.07 -18.19 16.58
CA PHE A 884 39.53 -18.47 17.90
C PHE A 884 39.91 -17.37 18.89
N ALA A 885 41.17 -16.91 18.87
CA ALA A 885 41.65 -15.79 19.69
C ALA A 885 40.87 -14.49 19.40
N ASP A 886 40.66 -14.17 18.12
CA ASP A 886 39.83 -13.05 17.68
C ASP A 886 38.39 -13.16 18.22
N MET A 887 37.78 -14.34 18.10
CA MET A 887 36.41 -14.55 18.55
C MET A 887 36.26 -14.41 20.07
N LEU A 888 37.19 -14.97 20.86
CA LEU A 888 37.23 -14.80 22.31
C LEU A 888 37.37 -13.31 22.69
N SER A 889 38.23 -12.56 21.99
CA SER A 889 38.37 -11.11 22.21
C SER A 889 37.05 -10.37 21.94
N ARG A 890 36.37 -10.67 20.82
CA ARG A 890 35.10 -10.02 20.45
C ARG A 890 33.98 -10.34 21.43
N VAL A 891 33.83 -11.61 21.82
CA VAL A 891 32.80 -12.04 22.78
C VAL A 891 33.01 -11.37 24.13
N THR A 892 34.22 -11.42 24.67
CA THR A 892 34.53 -10.83 25.99
C THR A 892 34.42 -9.31 26.01
N LYS A 893 34.77 -8.61 24.91
CA LYS A 893 34.55 -7.16 24.76
C LYS A 893 33.06 -6.81 24.72
N ARG A 894 32.23 -7.58 23.99
CA ARG A 894 30.78 -7.37 23.94
C ARG A 894 30.14 -7.54 25.32
N TYR A 895 30.59 -8.52 26.10
CA TYR A 895 30.16 -8.68 27.48
C TYR A 895 30.49 -7.46 28.34
N ASP A 896 31.75 -7.00 28.33
CA ASP A 896 32.14 -5.81 29.11
C ASP A 896 31.40 -4.53 28.64
N ASN A 897 31.13 -4.41 27.33
CA ASN A 897 30.41 -3.29 26.73
C ASN A 897 28.89 -3.31 26.97
N LEU A 898 28.29 -4.47 27.27
CA LEU A 898 26.83 -4.59 27.45
C LEU A 898 26.34 -3.73 28.62
N PHE A 899 27.14 -3.64 29.70
CA PHE A 899 26.82 -2.82 30.87
C PHE A 899 27.97 -1.87 31.28
N SER A 900 28.97 -1.68 30.42
CA SER A 900 30.15 -0.84 30.68
C SER A 900 30.82 -1.17 32.02
N CYS A 901 31.04 -2.46 32.28
CA CYS A 901 31.67 -2.96 33.52
C CYS A 901 32.57 -4.17 33.23
N SER A 902 33.34 -4.62 34.21
CA SER A 902 34.01 -5.93 34.12
C SER A 902 32.95 -7.01 34.29
N PHE A 903 32.54 -7.60 33.17
CA PHE A 903 31.42 -8.54 33.13
C PHE A 903 31.89 -9.90 33.66
N ALA A 904 31.15 -10.44 34.62
CA ALA A 904 31.42 -11.75 35.22
C ALA A 904 30.78 -12.87 34.38
N TYR A 905 31.51 -13.97 34.21
CA TYR A 905 31.04 -15.15 33.49
C TYR A 905 31.81 -16.39 33.95
N SER A 906 31.20 -17.56 33.75
CA SER A 906 31.91 -18.83 33.70
C SER A 906 32.03 -19.26 32.25
N MET A 907 33.22 -19.71 31.86
CA MET A 907 33.50 -20.27 30.55
C MET A 907 33.96 -21.71 30.71
N GLY A 908 33.46 -22.62 29.87
CA GLY A 908 33.95 -24.00 29.80
C GLY A 908 34.10 -24.48 28.36
N ILE A 909 35.14 -25.27 28.08
CA ILE A 909 35.37 -25.90 26.77
C ILE A 909 34.92 -27.35 26.83
N HIS A 910 34.00 -27.74 25.95
CA HIS A 910 33.55 -29.12 25.78
C HIS A 910 34.12 -29.69 24.50
N GLN A 911 34.74 -30.86 24.62
CA GLN A 911 35.57 -31.46 23.58
C GLN A 911 35.68 -32.98 23.77
N ARG A 912 36.32 -33.65 22.82
CA ARG A 912 36.49 -35.10 22.82
C ARG A 912 37.16 -35.65 24.10
N PRO A 913 36.68 -36.78 24.66
CA PRO A 913 37.37 -37.55 25.70
C PRO A 913 38.78 -38.01 25.28
N VAL A 914 39.65 -38.29 26.24
CA VAL A 914 41.04 -38.73 26.06
C VAL A 914 41.27 -40.07 26.78
N PRO A 915 42.34 -40.85 26.51
CA PRO A 915 43.15 -40.78 25.30
C PRO A 915 42.29 -41.09 24.06
N VAL A 916 42.76 -40.66 22.89
CA VAL A 916 42.17 -41.09 21.62
C VAL A 916 42.33 -42.61 21.54
N LYS A 917 41.23 -43.36 21.59
CA LYS A 917 41.26 -44.83 21.51
C LYS A 917 41.64 -45.23 20.07
N VAL A 918 42.94 -45.41 19.81
CA VAL A 918 43.47 -45.84 18.51
C VAL A 918 43.70 -47.35 18.52
N GLY A 919 42.79 -48.09 17.87
CA GLY A 919 43.00 -49.44 17.34
C GLY A 919 42.87 -50.63 18.31
N GLU A 920 41.77 -51.40 18.18
CA GLU A 920 41.87 -52.86 18.17
C GLU A 920 41.85 -53.31 16.71
N SER A 921 42.82 -54.17 16.38
CA SER A 921 43.20 -54.61 15.04
C SER A 921 42.15 -55.51 14.40
N ASP A 922 41.16 -54.92 13.72
CA ASP A 922 40.43 -55.53 12.61
C ASP A 922 39.58 -54.45 11.93
N GLY A 923 40.05 -53.91 10.79
CA GLY A 923 39.32 -53.25 9.67
C GLY A 923 38.03 -52.42 9.88
N ALA A 924 37.62 -52.11 11.10
CA ALA A 924 36.25 -51.72 11.45
C ALA A 924 36.21 -51.03 12.83
N SER A 925 36.96 -49.92 13.03
CA SER A 925 36.55 -48.86 13.97
C SER A 925 37.54 -47.69 14.04
N HIS A 926 37.36 -46.69 13.17
CA HIS A 926 37.35 -45.29 13.63
C HIS A 926 35.95 -44.91 14.20
N ASN A 927 35.19 -45.94 14.59
CA ASN A 927 33.79 -45.87 15.00
C ASN A 927 33.67 -45.04 16.29
N ASN A 928 32.96 -43.93 16.18
CA ASN A 928 32.24 -43.23 17.27
C ASN A 928 32.88 -42.00 17.91
N ASP A 929 33.69 -41.24 17.17
CA ASP A 929 33.98 -39.87 17.59
C ASP A 929 32.85 -38.91 17.14
N PHE A 930 31.91 -38.64 18.05
CA PHE A 930 30.76 -37.75 17.82
C PHE A 930 30.92 -36.39 18.50
N ALA A 931 32.06 -36.18 19.18
CA ALA A 931 32.32 -34.94 19.88
C ALA A 931 32.52 -33.80 18.88
N HIS A 932 32.01 -32.63 19.21
CA HIS A 932 32.29 -31.41 18.45
C HIS A 932 32.72 -30.33 19.43
N LEU A 933 33.84 -29.68 19.16
CA LEU A 933 34.43 -28.63 19.99
C LEU A 933 33.45 -27.46 20.09
N HIS A 934 33.08 -27.10 21.32
CA HIS A 934 32.28 -25.91 21.57
C HIS A 934 32.60 -25.34 22.95
N VAL A 935 32.35 -24.04 23.09
CA VAL A 935 32.66 -23.26 24.29
C VAL A 935 31.37 -22.64 24.80
N HIS A 936 31.08 -22.89 26.07
CA HIS A 936 29.94 -22.31 26.77
C HIS A 936 30.38 -21.08 27.54
N PHE A 937 29.61 -19.99 27.44
CA PHE A 937 29.70 -18.83 28.32
C PHE A 937 28.39 -18.68 29.09
N GLU A 938 28.49 -18.73 30.41
CA GLU A 938 27.35 -18.68 31.33
C GLU A 938 27.44 -17.46 32.26
N PRO A 939 26.79 -16.34 31.90
CA PRO A 939 26.83 -15.14 32.72
C PRO A 939 25.60 -14.98 33.64
N PRO A 940 25.79 -14.59 34.90
CA PRO A 940 24.72 -14.50 35.89
C PRO A 940 23.95 -13.16 35.87
N LEU A 941 24.21 -12.25 34.92
CA LEU A 941 23.62 -10.91 34.90
C LEU A 941 22.30 -10.89 34.10
N LEU A 942 21.23 -10.33 34.69
CA LEU A 942 19.86 -10.41 34.13
C LEU A 942 19.49 -9.16 33.32
N ARG A 943 19.38 -8.00 33.97
CA ARG A 943 18.82 -6.75 33.39
C ARG A 943 19.80 -5.58 33.37
N SER A 944 20.74 -5.56 34.31
CA SER A 944 21.73 -4.50 34.51
C SER A 944 22.96 -5.10 35.20
N ALA A 945 24.08 -4.35 35.23
CA ALA A 945 25.26 -4.71 36.03
C ALA A 945 24.95 -4.91 37.53
N THR A 946 23.80 -4.43 37.99
CA THR A 946 23.41 -4.43 39.41
C THR A 946 22.43 -5.54 39.78
N ILE A 947 21.81 -6.22 38.80
CA ILE A 947 20.77 -7.23 39.01
C ILE A 947 21.23 -8.61 38.51
N ARG A 948 21.25 -9.57 39.42
CA ARG A 948 21.74 -10.94 39.19
C ARG A 948 20.59 -11.94 39.02
N LYS A 949 20.83 -12.96 38.22
CA LYS A 949 20.03 -14.18 38.12
C LYS A 949 20.69 -15.25 39.00
N PHE A 950 19.89 -15.85 39.87
CA PHE A 950 20.25 -17.06 40.59
C PHE A 950 19.30 -18.16 40.12
N LEU A 951 19.83 -19.34 39.78
CA LEU A 951 19.00 -20.52 39.53
C LEU A 951 18.60 -21.08 40.90
N VAL A 952 17.38 -20.76 41.36
CA VAL A 952 16.89 -21.13 42.70
C VAL A 952 15.39 -21.45 42.66
N GLY A 953 14.91 -22.33 43.53
CA GLY A 953 13.48 -22.66 43.59
C GLY A 953 13.05 -23.54 42.42
N TYR A 954 12.23 -23.03 41.49
CA TYR A 954 11.67 -23.83 40.40
C TYR A 954 12.76 -24.36 39.46
N GLU A 955 13.77 -23.54 39.16
CA GLU A 955 14.89 -23.90 38.29
C GLU A 955 15.77 -25.01 38.87
N MET A 956 15.84 -25.13 40.21
CA MET A 956 16.59 -26.20 40.87
C MET A 956 15.75 -27.47 41.12
N MET A 957 14.43 -27.34 41.24
CA MET A 957 13.54 -28.42 41.68
C MET A 957 12.71 -29.03 40.54
N ALA A 958 12.63 -28.38 39.37
CA ALA A 958 11.80 -28.82 38.26
C ALA A 958 12.42 -28.59 36.87
N GLU A 959 12.39 -27.35 36.36
CA GLU A 959 12.82 -27.05 34.98
C GLU A 959 13.48 -25.66 34.94
N ALA A 960 14.56 -25.55 34.15
CA ALA A 960 15.23 -24.28 33.96
C ALA A 960 14.28 -23.24 33.34
N GLN A 961 14.24 -22.04 33.91
CA GLN A 961 13.37 -20.95 33.46
C GLN A 961 14.19 -19.73 33.08
N ARG A 962 13.75 -19.02 32.03
CA ARG A 962 14.32 -17.73 31.62
C ARG A 962 13.26 -16.66 31.35
N ASP A 963 13.64 -15.41 31.62
CA ASP A 963 12.76 -14.23 31.50
C ASP A 963 12.91 -13.46 30.18
N LEU A 964 14.02 -13.62 29.46
CA LEU A 964 14.35 -12.91 28.22
C LEU A 964 14.34 -13.91 27.07
N THR A 965 13.88 -13.63 25.86
CA THR A 965 14.03 -14.61 24.76
C THR A 965 15.48 -14.67 24.25
N ALA A 966 15.88 -15.77 23.60
CA ALA A 966 17.23 -15.91 23.05
C ALA A 966 17.49 -14.85 21.96
N GLU A 967 16.47 -14.51 21.18
CA GLU A 967 16.50 -13.51 20.12
C GLU A 967 16.74 -12.10 20.68
N GLN A 968 16.05 -11.74 21.77
CA GLN A 968 16.23 -10.45 22.46
C GLN A 968 17.62 -10.33 23.08
N ALA A 969 18.18 -11.43 23.60
CA ALA A 969 19.54 -11.45 24.14
C ALA A 969 20.58 -11.25 23.04
N ALA A 970 20.43 -11.96 21.92
CA ALA A 970 21.33 -11.86 20.77
C ALA A 970 21.33 -10.45 20.17
N ASP A 971 20.16 -9.83 20.00
CA ASP A 971 20.04 -8.46 19.49
C ASP A 971 20.77 -7.44 20.36
N ARG A 972 20.66 -7.54 21.68
CA ARG A 972 21.38 -6.65 22.61
C ARG A 972 22.90 -6.81 22.51
N LEU A 973 23.40 -8.04 22.49
CA LEU A 973 24.84 -8.32 22.38
C LEU A 973 25.41 -7.89 21.01
N ARG A 974 24.63 -8.03 19.94
CA ARG A 974 25.01 -7.63 18.58
C ARG A 974 25.15 -6.11 18.45
N LYS A 975 24.29 -5.34 19.13
CA LYS A 975 24.34 -3.87 19.16
C LYS A 975 25.53 -3.28 19.93
N CYS A 976 26.21 -4.08 20.76
CA CYS A 976 27.41 -3.64 21.45
C CYS A 976 28.58 -3.39 20.48
N SER A 977 29.39 -2.37 20.76
CA SER A 977 30.60 -2.05 20.00
C SER A 977 31.65 -3.16 20.12
N GLU A 978 32.51 -3.30 19.10
CA GLU A 978 33.70 -4.16 19.14
C GLU A 978 34.91 -3.47 19.80
N ILE A 979 34.82 -2.16 20.02
CA ILE A 979 35.83 -1.37 20.74
C ILE A 979 35.46 -1.37 22.22
N HIS A 980 36.38 -1.76 23.09
CA HIS A 980 36.18 -1.79 24.54
C HIS A 980 35.91 -0.37 25.09
N TRP A 981 34.92 -0.23 25.99
CA TRP A 981 34.48 1.06 26.52
C TRP A 981 35.54 1.86 27.30
N LYS A 982 36.54 1.18 27.87
CA LYS A 982 37.78 1.82 28.38
C LYS A 982 38.87 1.80 27.30
N PRO A 983 39.46 2.95 26.94
CA PRO A 983 40.61 2.99 26.04
C PRO A 983 41.82 2.28 26.68
N LEU A 984 42.65 1.64 25.84
CA LEU A 984 43.99 1.22 26.26
C LEU A 984 44.79 2.49 26.54
N THR A 985 45.32 2.63 27.76
CA THR A 985 46.25 3.70 28.10
C THR A 985 47.45 3.60 27.17
N THR A 986 47.52 4.51 26.19
CA THR A 986 48.68 4.61 25.29
C THR A 986 49.86 5.15 26.08
N ASP A 987 51.08 4.75 25.73
CA ASP A 987 52.30 5.18 26.43
C ASP A 987 52.50 6.72 26.46
N LEU A 988 51.72 7.50 25.71
CA LEU A 988 51.67 8.96 25.82
C LEU A 988 51.06 9.46 27.15
N GLU A 989 50.09 8.78 27.76
CA GLU A 989 49.51 9.21 29.05
C GLU A 989 50.41 8.86 30.25
N ARG A 990 51.28 7.85 30.10
CA ARG A 990 52.29 7.50 31.12
C ARG A 990 53.32 8.61 31.33
N ALA A 991 53.67 9.37 30.29
CA ALA A 991 54.58 10.50 30.41
C ALA A 991 53.97 11.67 31.21
N THR A 992 52.64 11.84 31.18
CA THR A 992 51.95 12.90 31.93
C THR A 992 51.73 12.57 33.41
N ASP A 993 51.64 11.28 33.78
CA ASP A 993 51.39 10.89 35.17
C ASP A 993 52.68 10.84 36.03
N VAL A 994 53.84 10.59 35.40
CA VAL A 994 55.16 10.72 36.06
C VAL A 994 55.47 12.19 36.39
N ASN A 995 55.06 13.14 35.54
CA ASN A 995 55.26 14.57 35.78
C ASN A 995 54.34 15.17 36.86
N LYS A 996 53.22 14.51 37.21
CA LYS A 996 52.33 14.99 38.29
C LYS A 996 52.77 14.56 39.70
N ARG A 997 53.63 13.54 39.83
CA ARG A 997 54.18 13.11 41.13
C ARG A 997 55.40 13.91 41.61
N ILE A 998 55.94 14.82 40.79
CA ILE A 998 57.08 15.67 41.16
C ILE A 998 56.62 17.05 41.71
N ILE A 999 55.33 17.39 41.63
CA ILE A 999 54.77 18.66 42.12
C ILE A 999 53.73 18.43 43.22
N VAL A 1000 54.06 17.60 44.21
CA VAL A 1000 53.57 17.74 45.60
C VAL A 1000 54.67 17.16 46.49
N GLY A 1001 55.66 17.99 46.79
CA GLY A 1001 56.64 17.82 47.86
C GLY A 1001 56.58 19.04 48.75
#